data_AF-A0A9P6TEL8-F1
#
_entry.id   AF-A0A9P6TEL8-F1
#
_cell.length_a   1.000
_cell.length_b   1.000
_cell.length_c   1.000
_cell.angle_alpha   90.00
_cell.angle_beta   90.00
_cell.angle_gamma   90.00
#
_symmetry.space_group_name_H-M   'P 1'
#
loop_
_entity.id
_entity.type
_entity.pdbx_description
1 polymer ?
#
loop_
_entity_poly.entity_id
_entity_poly.type
_entity_poly.pdbx_seq_one_letter_code
_entity_poly.pdbx_strand_id
1 'polypeptide(L)'
;MSQSDEKSLIQFINDIPPGVNAYSTVANQLFSLLQPPTTPAWVQWVQRVILLGYGIMFLQAVYLVSLRIKTKMFRGIIFNELAIFWFYGKAENEYNHVQKLTLNVIKTLQDASLSYSPESYDEGKLLIMLIPERKAESHLNMVNKYIRMAIQVNLYQSVLPSRKIDGRKLNSETGEAIMLKSIGEKTRRKRDLIVMHATIAYTSTLVYLPVIIWQSTFKGDDFLRNPTWLIGTRLSAILIIKNARLELPNPRAQTQKITSPTLELRDVFGRCEVRTNTETISIPEPRLQPNTGGNILEKAAIAIMPLRIPNGGIRTMRTALHTKSQWSPTRMLSPRPFVRSTSESSNASPSSSNSDRKVLASLDGGPVNKISQPIAPNSKAEAKVAFYTMGRIIRAMIFTTLGLGTSAVVAFAGLHLWVENFELPPGNRGLRALKEEEELYGWKEELEGWGAAYAGGGTDSRIGWKARSLVRAAWVAANWQTGQRALSQTGTDVADEDGWMVDSAFAIAETRLQQALLLARKRGLKLDQDGVVDRALMELESRLAYICECINTPLALTKAHQVYERLWQACAGAIDRLGKDGKDCWEIREGMRIATRLGDVGLKLSTSGLILDPLSIVDSQRSAEQYLVWSVTQGLGLAVGDGEAFRKIPTANDQSVFAKPGGIFSFLTKSKQPIIDRDSTTASASQPLKAEVALLEASLDALNQLPPEKILGGPYISPTASRATILALTRFIVHLATVDVNLAYRLQKRTHGVLQKAIPGNLNNNSPDAFLHGNWFQTREALAAVYLAELGYATKHLKPESVVDLCQSALRSLDSVLSKERFQDEVFKRGGTRSASGRLAEQAHRIREEARMTAAMASNILGIMFENCPVNVTKESPAWCGSQPGCSSAKAFFTRALRYSDASTTSDGLGGENRMVSLWNQSRHHLDRVERNIPSTASDPISSKSSSSLSP
;
A
#
# COMPACT_ATOMS: atom_id res chain seq x y z
N MET A 1 41.20 6.59 47.11
CA MET A 1 40.62 7.52 48.08
C MET A 1 40.52 8.87 47.38
N SER A 2 39.37 9.58 47.40
CA SER A 2 39.29 10.89 46.74
C SER A 2 40.17 11.91 47.48
N GLN A 3 40.57 13.02 46.83
CA GLN A 3 41.32 14.08 47.53
C GLN A 3 40.55 14.64 48.74
N SER A 4 39.21 14.54 48.74
CA SER A 4 38.36 14.90 49.87
C SER A 4 38.43 13.86 50.99
N ASP A 5 38.41 12.57 50.63
CA ASP A 5 38.53 11.48 51.60
C ASP A 5 39.92 11.48 52.25
N GLU A 6 40.99 11.80 51.49
CA GLU A 6 42.35 11.94 52.00
C GLU A 6 42.45 13.06 53.03
N LYS A 7 41.89 14.24 52.71
CA LYS A 7 41.80 15.35 53.67
C LYS A 7 40.99 14.96 54.91
N SER A 8 39.88 14.24 54.73
CA SER A 8 39.06 13.77 55.85
C SER A 8 39.79 12.73 56.70
N LEU A 9 40.62 11.87 56.10
CA LEU A 9 41.39 10.86 56.81
C LEU A 9 42.54 11.51 57.58
N ILE A 10 43.26 12.47 56.97
CA ILE A 10 44.32 13.24 57.63
C ILE A 10 43.73 14.03 58.81
N GLN A 11 42.58 14.68 58.60
CA GLN A 11 41.89 15.38 59.67
C GLN A 11 41.46 14.41 60.78
N PHE A 12 40.91 13.24 60.43
CA PHE A 12 40.56 12.20 61.39
C PHE A 12 41.76 11.70 62.20
N ILE A 13 42.94 11.54 61.57
CA ILE A 13 44.19 11.14 62.24
C ILE A 13 44.63 12.20 63.24
N ASN A 14 44.56 13.48 62.86
CA ASN A 14 44.92 14.60 63.73
C ASN A 14 43.98 14.77 64.93
N ASP A 15 42.73 14.32 64.81
CA ASP A 15 41.70 14.44 65.84
C ASP A 15 41.69 13.24 66.84
N ILE A 16 42.62 12.28 66.72
CA ILE A 16 42.68 11.12 67.62
C ILE A 16 43.20 11.55 69.01
N PRO A 17 42.46 11.29 70.11
CA PRO A 17 42.90 11.69 71.44
C PRO A 17 44.20 10.99 71.87
N PRO A 18 45.09 11.70 72.59
CA PRO A 18 46.30 11.08 73.15
C PRO A 18 45.88 9.98 74.16
N GLY A 19 46.35 8.76 73.93
CA GLY A 19 46.03 7.58 74.74
C GLY A 19 45.09 6.57 74.07
N VAL A 20 44.50 6.91 72.91
CA VAL A 20 43.77 5.95 72.07
C VAL A 20 44.73 5.35 71.04
N ASN A 21 44.65 4.03 70.83
CA ASN A 21 45.47 3.35 69.82
C ASN A 21 45.12 3.85 68.41
N ALA A 22 45.94 4.76 67.89
CA ALA A 22 45.74 5.39 66.60
C ALA A 22 45.72 4.38 65.45
N TYR A 23 46.57 3.34 65.50
CA TYR A 23 46.63 2.29 64.48
C TYR A 23 45.32 1.51 64.38
N SER A 24 44.74 1.10 65.52
CA SER A 24 43.45 0.39 65.55
C SER A 24 42.30 1.28 65.07
N THR A 25 42.31 2.55 65.48
CA THR A 25 41.26 3.52 65.15
C THR A 25 41.25 3.84 63.67
N VAL A 26 42.42 4.06 63.07
CA VAL A 26 42.58 4.28 61.62
C VAL A 26 42.25 3.01 60.83
N ALA A 27 42.66 1.83 61.31
CA ALA A 27 42.29 0.55 60.68
C ALA A 27 40.77 0.35 60.64
N ASN A 28 40.07 0.64 61.73
CA ASN A 28 38.60 0.54 61.81
C ASN A 28 37.91 1.57 60.91
N GLN A 29 38.45 2.79 60.83
CA GLN A 29 37.94 3.83 59.93
C GLN A 29 38.12 3.43 58.46
N LEU A 30 39.30 2.96 58.06
CA LEU A 30 39.56 2.44 56.72
C LEU A 30 38.68 1.21 56.40
N PHE A 31 38.48 0.33 57.37
CA PHE A 31 37.59 -0.82 57.22
C PHE A 31 36.13 -0.37 57.01
N SER A 32 35.68 0.67 57.72
CA SER A 32 34.34 1.24 57.52
C SER A 32 34.16 1.89 56.14
N LEU A 33 35.22 2.50 55.59
CA LEU A 33 35.23 3.06 54.23
C LEU A 33 35.24 1.97 53.15
N LEU A 34 35.77 0.79 53.46
CA LEU A 34 35.77 -0.39 52.57
C LEU A 34 34.48 -1.20 52.62
N GLN A 35 33.69 -1.11 53.68
CA GLN A 35 32.42 -1.83 53.73
C GLN A 35 31.48 -1.24 52.68
N PRO A 36 31.00 -2.05 51.71
CA PRO A 36 29.98 -1.58 50.79
C PRO A 36 28.78 -1.13 51.64
N PRO A 37 28.14 0.02 51.31
CA PRO A 37 27.02 0.52 52.09
C PRO A 37 26.01 -0.61 52.27
N THR A 38 25.73 -0.97 53.53
CA THR A 38 24.85 -2.09 53.85
C THR A 38 23.51 -1.85 53.18
N THR A 39 23.22 -2.65 52.17
CA THR A 39 21.98 -2.50 51.42
C THR A 39 20.83 -2.89 52.35
N PRO A 40 19.80 -2.05 52.51
CA PRO A 40 18.64 -2.39 53.32
C PRO A 40 18.08 -3.75 52.93
N ALA A 41 17.56 -4.54 53.88
CA ALA A 41 17.08 -5.90 53.61
C ALA A 41 16.06 -5.97 52.45
N TRP A 42 15.24 -4.93 52.26
CA TRP A 42 14.30 -4.84 51.13
C TRP A 42 15.01 -4.73 49.78
N VAL A 43 16.20 -4.10 49.71
CA VAL A 43 17.02 -3.99 48.49
C VAL A 43 17.57 -5.35 48.10
N GLN A 44 17.96 -6.18 49.07
CA GLN A 44 18.41 -7.55 48.80
C GLN A 44 17.28 -8.41 48.24
N TRP A 45 16.06 -8.23 48.74
CA TRP A 45 14.86 -8.84 48.16
C TRP A 45 14.59 -8.37 46.74
N VAL A 46 14.66 -7.06 46.48
CA VAL A 46 14.51 -6.50 45.14
C VAL A 46 15.60 -7.02 44.20
N GLN A 47 16.85 -7.14 44.66
CA GLN A 47 17.97 -7.67 43.88
C GLN A 47 17.77 -9.15 43.52
N ARG A 48 17.23 -9.97 44.44
CA ARG A 48 16.86 -11.37 44.15
C ARG A 48 15.73 -11.46 43.12
N VAL A 49 14.72 -10.58 43.21
CA VAL A 49 13.64 -10.50 42.22
C VAL A 49 14.15 -10.06 40.85
N ILE A 50 15.09 -9.10 40.81
CA ILE A 50 15.75 -8.66 39.58
C ILE A 50 16.59 -9.79 38.98
N LEU A 51 17.38 -10.51 39.78
CA LEU A 51 18.15 -11.68 39.36
C LEU A 51 17.25 -12.78 38.80
N LEU A 52 16.12 -13.06 39.45
CA LEU A 52 15.11 -13.99 38.95
C LEU A 52 14.54 -13.51 37.59
N GLY A 53 14.24 -12.21 37.46
CA GLY A 53 13.79 -11.59 36.21
C GLY A 53 14.82 -11.71 35.08
N TYR A 54 16.09 -11.45 35.36
CA TYR A 54 17.19 -11.65 34.41
C TYR A 54 17.37 -13.12 34.03
N GLY A 55 17.21 -14.05 34.97
CA GLY A 55 17.22 -15.48 34.70
C GLY A 55 16.11 -15.90 33.72
N ILE A 56 14.91 -15.36 33.90
CA ILE A 56 13.77 -15.61 33.00
C ILE A 56 14.04 -15.01 31.61
N MET A 57 14.49 -13.75 31.53
CA MET A 57 14.83 -13.12 30.25
C MET A 57 15.98 -13.84 29.53
N PHE A 58 16.98 -14.33 30.27
CA PHE A 58 18.09 -15.11 29.71
C PHE A 58 17.59 -16.43 29.13
N LEU A 59 16.74 -17.17 29.86
CA LEU A 59 16.14 -18.41 29.35
C LEU A 59 15.27 -18.15 28.11
N GLN A 60 14.53 -17.04 28.07
CA GLN A 60 13.76 -16.62 26.90
C GLN A 60 14.65 -16.26 25.71
N ALA A 61 15.74 -15.52 25.95
CA ALA A 61 16.72 -15.19 24.92
C ALA A 61 17.41 -16.45 24.37
N VAL A 62 17.82 -17.37 25.24
CA VAL A 62 18.38 -18.67 24.84
C VAL A 62 17.36 -19.49 24.05
N TYR A 63 16.08 -19.49 24.43
CA TYR A 63 15.02 -20.17 23.68
C TYR A 63 14.79 -19.55 22.29
N LEU A 64 14.75 -18.22 22.19
CA LEU A 64 14.61 -17.51 20.91
C LEU A 64 15.84 -17.67 20.02
N VAL A 65 17.04 -17.62 20.60
CA VAL A 65 18.30 -17.88 19.90
C VAL A 65 18.38 -19.35 19.46
N SER A 66 17.93 -20.31 20.28
CA SER A 66 17.78 -21.72 19.92
C SER A 66 16.85 -21.91 18.70
N LEU A 67 15.67 -21.25 18.72
CA LEU A 67 14.73 -21.25 17.59
C LEU A 67 15.30 -20.63 16.32
N ARG A 68 16.22 -19.66 16.45
CA ARG A 68 16.78 -18.88 15.35
C ARG A 68 18.14 -19.37 14.85
N ILE A 69 18.91 -20.09 15.67
CA ILE A 69 20.10 -20.85 15.25
C ILE A 69 19.67 -21.98 14.30
N LYS A 70 18.48 -22.55 14.51
CA LYS A 70 17.85 -23.44 13.52
C LYS A 70 17.58 -22.77 12.16
N THR A 71 17.59 -21.43 12.07
CA THR A 71 17.32 -20.67 10.82
C THR A 71 18.56 -19.95 10.24
N LYS A 72 19.78 -20.45 10.52
CA LYS A 72 21.09 -20.08 9.92
C LYS A 72 21.22 -18.65 9.33
N MET A 73 21.58 -17.68 10.17
CA MET A 73 22.54 -16.60 9.84
C MET A 73 22.65 -15.62 11.02
N PHE A 74 23.68 -15.77 11.85
CA PHE A 74 24.04 -14.75 12.84
C PHE A 74 25.55 -14.72 13.06
N ARG A 75 26.27 -13.89 12.30
CA ARG A 75 27.71 -13.64 12.52
C ARG A 75 28.04 -12.20 12.96
N GLY A 76 27.04 -11.32 13.13
CA GLY A 76 27.28 -9.88 13.35
C GLY A 76 27.04 -9.31 14.76
N ILE A 77 26.28 -9.98 15.65
CA ILE A 77 25.86 -9.38 16.94
C ILE A 77 26.78 -9.73 18.12
N ILE A 78 27.60 -10.77 18.01
CA ILE A 78 28.32 -11.34 19.16
C ILE A 78 29.49 -10.45 19.64
N PHE A 79 30.09 -9.62 18.77
CA PHE A 79 31.29 -8.86 19.13
C PHE A 79 31.05 -7.66 20.07
N ASN A 80 29.85 -7.09 20.13
CA ASN A 80 29.60 -5.85 20.89
C ASN A 80 29.22 -6.09 22.36
N GLU A 81 28.46 -7.15 22.66
CA GLU A 81 28.14 -7.53 24.05
C GLU A 81 29.39 -7.98 24.80
N LEU A 82 30.31 -8.67 24.12
CA LEU A 82 31.60 -9.07 24.68
C LEU A 82 32.44 -7.87 25.14
N ALA A 83 32.34 -6.73 24.45
CA ALA A 83 33.06 -5.51 24.85
C ALA A 83 32.52 -4.95 26.18
N ILE A 84 31.19 -4.94 26.39
CA ILE A 84 30.57 -4.48 27.63
C ILE A 84 31.00 -5.38 28.80
N PHE A 85 30.89 -6.71 28.64
CA PHE A 85 31.34 -7.66 29.66
C PHE A 85 32.84 -7.53 29.95
N TRP A 86 33.66 -7.30 28.93
CA TRP A 86 35.10 -7.10 29.09
C TRP A 86 35.42 -5.85 29.91
N PHE A 87 34.77 -4.71 29.63
CA PHE A 87 34.99 -3.48 30.40
C PHE A 87 34.53 -3.61 31.86
N TYR A 88 33.38 -4.23 32.12
CA TYR A 88 32.93 -4.49 33.49
C TYR A 88 33.86 -5.48 34.23
N GLY A 89 34.30 -6.55 33.57
CA GLY A 89 35.25 -7.50 34.16
C GLY A 89 36.62 -6.85 34.47
N LYS A 90 37.07 -5.91 33.62
CA LYS A 90 38.27 -5.11 33.92
C LYS A 90 38.05 -4.17 35.10
N ALA A 91 36.91 -3.49 35.18
CA ALA A 91 36.57 -2.64 36.33
C ALA A 91 36.53 -3.44 37.64
N GLU A 92 35.94 -4.63 37.64
CA GLU A 92 35.91 -5.51 38.80
C GLU A 92 37.31 -5.99 39.21
N ASN A 93 38.16 -6.35 38.25
CA ASN A 93 39.53 -6.75 38.54
C ASN A 93 40.34 -5.61 39.17
N GLU A 94 40.23 -4.38 38.65
CA GLU A 94 40.88 -3.20 39.25
C GLU A 94 40.34 -2.91 40.65
N TYR A 95 39.03 -3.07 40.86
CA TYR A 95 38.41 -2.91 42.19
C TYR A 95 38.93 -3.94 43.19
N ASN A 96 39.08 -5.20 42.78
CA ASN A 96 39.66 -6.25 43.62
C ASN A 96 41.13 -5.95 43.97
N HIS A 97 41.88 -5.28 43.09
CA HIS A 97 43.24 -4.82 43.41
C HIS A 97 43.23 -3.71 44.47
N VAL A 98 42.31 -2.73 44.34
CA VAL A 98 42.09 -1.70 45.39
C VAL A 98 41.79 -2.38 46.73
N GLN A 99 40.85 -3.32 46.75
CA GLN A 99 40.45 -4.01 47.97
C GLN A 99 41.63 -4.78 48.60
N LYS A 100 42.42 -5.50 47.80
CA LYS A 100 43.62 -6.22 48.29
C LYS A 100 44.66 -5.27 48.88
N LEU A 101 44.93 -4.14 48.21
CA LEU A 101 45.89 -3.14 48.70
C LEU A 101 45.43 -2.55 50.03
N THR A 102 44.17 -2.14 50.13
CA THR A 102 43.63 -1.54 51.35
C THR A 102 43.50 -2.55 52.49
N LEU A 103 43.14 -3.83 52.22
CA LEU A 103 43.14 -4.88 53.23
C LEU A 103 44.54 -5.19 53.77
N ASN A 104 45.57 -5.14 52.92
CA ASN A 104 46.96 -5.29 53.38
C ASN A 104 47.37 -4.14 54.30
N VAL A 105 47.00 -2.90 53.97
CA VAL A 105 47.25 -1.73 54.83
C VAL A 105 46.53 -1.89 56.16
N ILE A 106 45.25 -2.28 56.16
CA ILE A 106 44.49 -2.55 57.39
C ILE A 106 45.17 -3.63 58.23
N LYS A 107 45.62 -4.72 57.61
CA LYS A 107 46.32 -5.80 58.34
C LYS A 107 47.61 -5.29 58.98
N THR A 108 48.42 -4.52 58.24
CA THR A 108 49.65 -3.92 58.80
C THR A 108 49.35 -2.95 59.94
N LEU A 109 48.28 -2.15 59.83
CA LEU A 109 47.82 -1.29 60.92
C LEU A 109 47.34 -2.09 62.12
N GLN A 110 46.63 -3.20 61.92
CA GLN A 110 46.19 -4.09 62.98
C GLN A 110 47.38 -4.76 63.69
N ASP A 111 48.36 -5.27 62.93
CA ASP A 111 49.58 -5.87 63.48
C ASP A 111 50.40 -4.83 64.27
N ALA A 112 50.51 -3.60 63.76
CA ALA A 112 51.13 -2.48 64.46
C ALA A 112 50.36 -2.10 65.74
N SER A 113 49.02 -2.18 65.71
CA SER A 113 48.18 -1.87 66.86
C SER A 113 48.42 -2.83 68.04
N LEU A 114 48.80 -4.09 67.79
CA LEU A 114 49.10 -5.07 68.83
C LEU A 114 50.41 -4.76 69.58
N SER A 115 51.33 -4.01 68.95
CA SER A 115 52.62 -3.61 69.53
C SER A 115 52.64 -2.15 70.00
N TYR A 116 51.47 -1.52 70.08
CA TYR A 116 51.33 -0.11 70.41
C TYR A 116 51.65 0.17 71.90
N SER A 117 52.53 1.13 72.14
CA SER A 117 52.68 1.82 73.43
C SER A 117 52.56 3.32 73.18
N PRO A 118 51.92 4.09 74.09
CA PRO A 118 51.83 5.55 73.97
C PRO A 118 53.21 6.23 73.80
N GLU A 119 54.26 5.65 74.39
CA GLU A 119 55.64 6.18 74.33
C GLU A 119 56.38 5.82 73.03
N SER A 120 55.92 4.79 72.30
CA SER A 120 56.54 4.32 71.05
C SER A 120 55.76 4.73 69.79
N TYR A 121 54.73 5.56 69.95
CA TYR A 121 53.93 6.07 68.85
C TYR A 121 54.71 7.09 68.02
N ASP A 122 54.78 6.84 66.72
CA ASP A 122 55.35 7.75 65.74
C ASP A 122 54.31 7.98 64.63
N GLU A 123 53.85 9.22 64.50
CA GLU A 123 52.92 9.65 63.47
C GLU A 123 53.51 9.45 62.07
N GLY A 124 54.83 9.63 61.92
CA GLY A 124 55.54 9.38 60.68
C GLY A 124 55.43 7.91 60.25
N LYS A 125 55.55 6.98 61.20
CA LYS A 125 55.38 5.54 60.96
C LYS A 125 53.94 5.19 60.53
N LEU A 126 52.93 5.83 61.11
CA LEU A 126 51.53 5.68 60.70
C LEU A 126 51.30 6.18 59.26
N LEU A 127 51.80 7.37 58.92
CA LEU A 127 51.70 7.92 57.57
C LEU A 127 52.44 7.05 56.54
N ILE A 128 53.61 6.52 56.89
CA ILE A 128 54.37 5.60 56.04
C ILE A 128 53.57 4.31 55.76
N MET A 129 52.84 3.79 56.75
CA MET A 129 51.97 2.62 56.57
C MET A 129 50.78 2.88 55.64
N LEU A 130 50.36 4.14 55.48
CA LEU A 130 49.27 4.55 54.58
C LEU A 130 49.75 4.85 53.15
N ILE A 131 51.06 5.03 52.91
CA ILE A 131 51.61 5.30 51.56
C ILE A 131 51.17 4.28 50.49
N PRO A 132 51.10 2.95 50.76
CA PRO A 132 50.63 1.98 49.77
C PRO A 132 49.19 2.25 49.30
N GLU A 133 48.36 2.90 50.11
CA GLU A 133 46.98 3.27 49.76
C GLU A 133 46.93 4.32 48.65
N ARG A 134 47.96 5.18 48.54
CA ARG A 134 48.08 6.14 47.42
C ARG A 134 48.15 5.44 46.06
N LYS A 135 48.68 4.21 46.00
CA LYS A 135 48.67 3.40 44.77
C LYS A 135 47.26 2.94 44.38
N ALA A 136 46.34 2.81 45.35
CA ALA A 136 44.95 2.42 45.10
C ALA A 136 44.16 3.50 44.35
N GLU A 137 44.58 4.77 44.40
CA GLU A 137 43.97 5.86 43.65
C GLU A 137 44.08 5.65 42.13
N SER A 138 45.23 5.19 41.65
CA SER A 138 45.45 4.86 40.24
C SER A 138 44.49 3.77 39.76
N HIS A 139 44.31 2.72 40.56
CA HIS A 139 43.37 1.63 40.26
C HIS A 139 41.91 2.11 40.29
N LEU A 140 41.52 2.98 41.23
CA LEU A 140 40.18 3.57 41.30
C LEU A 140 39.86 4.45 40.07
N ASN A 141 40.85 5.21 39.59
CA ASN A 141 40.72 5.97 38.35
C ASN A 141 40.52 5.06 37.13
N MET A 142 41.18 3.89 37.11
CA MET A 142 40.98 2.87 36.08
C MET A 142 39.58 2.23 36.15
N VAL A 143 39.07 1.93 37.36
CA VAL A 143 37.67 1.48 37.56
C VAL A 143 36.69 2.48 36.93
N ASN A 144 36.83 3.76 37.26
CA ASN A 144 35.97 4.82 36.71
C ASN A 144 36.06 4.92 35.18
N LYS A 145 37.27 4.81 34.63
CA LYS A 145 37.50 4.82 33.18
C LYS A 145 36.80 3.65 32.49
N TYR A 146 36.94 2.43 33.01
CA TYR A 146 36.32 1.25 32.42
C TYR A 146 34.79 1.28 32.52
N ILE A 147 34.23 1.73 33.64
CA ILE A 147 32.77 1.91 33.79
C ILE A 147 32.23 2.94 32.78
N ARG A 148 32.92 4.08 32.61
CA ARG A 148 32.52 5.10 31.62
C ARG A 148 32.59 4.57 30.19
N MET A 149 33.62 3.77 29.85
CA MET A 149 33.73 3.13 28.54
C MET A 149 32.59 2.13 28.30
N ALA A 150 32.24 1.31 29.29
CA ALA A 150 31.10 0.39 29.19
C ALA A 150 29.78 1.14 28.93
N ILE A 151 29.56 2.26 29.62
CA ILE A 151 28.38 3.11 29.44
C ILE A 151 28.35 3.74 28.04
N GLN A 152 29.49 4.22 27.53
CA GLN A 152 29.60 4.80 26.19
C GLN A 152 29.34 3.78 25.07
N VAL A 153 29.85 2.56 25.22
CA VAL A 153 29.59 1.45 24.27
C VAL A 153 28.09 1.11 24.26
N ASN A 154 27.45 1.06 25.43
CA ASN A 154 26.01 0.82 25.56
C ASN A 154 25.16 1.94 24.92
N LEU A 155 25.54 3.22 25.11
CA LEU A 155 24.92 4.36 24.42
C LEU A 155 25.02 4.22 22.90
N TYR A 156 26.22 3.93 22.39
CA TYR A 156 26.45 3.77 20.95
C TYR A 156 25.60 2.63 20.37
N GLN A 157 25.47 1.53 21.11
CA GLN A 157 24.62 0.40 20.74
C GLN A 157 23.13 0.75 20.74
N SER A 158 22.65 1.60 21.65
CA SER A 158 21.23 2.01 21.69
C SER A 158 20.82 2.92 20.53
N VAL A 159 21.78 3.61 19.89
CA VAL A 159 21.53 4.58 18.81
C VAL A 159 21.63 3.95 17.41
N LEU A 160 22.44 2.90 17.23
CA LEU A 160 22.69 2.24 15.94
C LEU A 160 21.52 1.46 15.29
N PRO A 161 20.55 0.84 16.02
CA PRO A 161 19.46 0.07 15.41
C PRO A 161 18.62 0.91 14.44
N SER A 162 18.55 2.22 14.69
CA SER A 162 17.78 3.19 13.91
C SER A 162 18.30 3.43 12.48
N ARG A 163 19.49 2.93 12.12
CA ARG A 163 20.10 3.14 10.78
C ARG A 163 20.07 1.91 9.86
N LYS A 164 19.70 0.72 10.35
CA LYS A 164 19.79 -0.54 9.58
C LYS A 164 18.45 -1.22 9.30
N ILE A 165 17.34 -0.51 9.37
CA ILE A 165 16.10 -0.93 8.70
C ILE A 165 16.22 -0.49 7.23
N ASP A 166 17.04 -1.22 6.49
CA ASP A 166 17.23 -1.01 5.06
C ASP A 166 16.00 -1.56 4.34
N GLY A 167 15.12 -0.68 3.87
CA GLY A 167 13.83 -1.00 3.25
C GLY A 167 13.90 -1.74 1.91
N ARG A 168 15.07 -2.25 1.51
CA ARG A 168 15.31 -2.83 0.18
C ARG A 168 15.15 -4.35 0.09
N LYS A 169 14.98 -5.08 1.20
CA LYS A 169 14.95 -6.56 1.17
C LYS A 169 13.61 -7.23 1.50
N LEU A 170 12.51 -6.47 1.61
CA LEU A 170 11.17 -7.07 1.77
C LEU A 170 10.49 -7.46 0.45
N ASN A 171 11.15 -7.25 -0.71
CA ASN A 171 10.54 -7.46 -2.04
C ASN A 171 11.08 -8.65 -2.84
N SER A 172 11.86 -9.58 -2.26
CA SER A 172 12.54 -10.61 -3.07
C SER A 172 12.42 -12.07 -2.63
N GLU A 173 11.38 -12.47 -1.89
CA GLU A 173 11.15 -13.89 -1.63
C GLU A 173 9.70 -14.28 -1.94
N THR A 174 9.44 -14.40 -3.25
CA THR A 174 8.38 -15.21 -3.84
C THR A 174 8.89 -16.64 -4.01
N GLY A 175 8.29 -17.57 -3.28
CA GLY A 175 8.47 -19.00 -3.48
C GLY A 175 7.86 -19.80 -2.33
N GLU A 176 6.80 -20.56 -2.63
CA GLU A 176 6.07 -21.53 -1.78
C GLU A 176 4.79 -21.04 -1.10
N ALA A 177 3.71 -21.03 -1.90
CA ALA A 177 2.34 -20.81 -1.47
C ALA A 177 1.52 -22.11 -1.52
N ILE A 178 1.75 -23.04 -0.57
CA ILE A 178 0.80 -24.14 -0.27
C ILE A 178 0.52 -24.29 1.25
N MET A 179 1.19 -23.55 2.16
CA MET A 179 1.06 -23.76 3.62
C MET A 179 0.53 -22.55 4.42
N LEU A 180 -0.41 -21.76 3.89
CA LEU A 180 -0.73 -20.42 4.41
C LEU A 180 -2.09 -20.23 5.13
N LYS A 181 -2.84 -21.28 5.49
CA LYS A 181 -4.07 -21.16 6.33
C LYS A 181 -3.76 -20.89 7.81
N SER A 182 -2.66 -21.44 8.36
CA SER A 182 -2.23 -21.29 9.77
C SER A 182 -1.31 -20.08 10.03
N ILE A 183 -0.73 -19.54 8.96
CA ILE A 183 0.30 -18.50 9.03
C ILE A 183 -0.31 -17.09 9.02
N GLY A 184 -1.49 -16.86 8.41
CA GLY A 184 -2.12 -15.53 8.34
C GLY A 184 -2.45 -14.91 9.70
N GLU A 185 -3.14 -15.67 10.58
CA GLU A 185 -3.45 -15.21 11.94
C GLU A 185 -2.19 -15.07 12.80
N LYS A 186 -1.25 -16.02 12.66
CA LYS A 186 0.06 -15.93 13.31
C LYS A 186 0.85 -14.72 12.80
N THR A 187 0.70 -14.31 11.55
CA THR A 187 1.43 -13.18 10.96
C THR A 187 0.82 -11.84 11.35
N ARG A 188 -0.51 -11.74 11.50
CA ARG A 188 -1.16 -10.52 12.03
C ARG A 188 -0.84 -10.33 13.51
N ARG A 189 -0.93 -11.38 14.33
CA ARG A 189 -0.46 -11.35 15.72
C ARG A 189 1.03 -11.03 15.79
N LYS A 190 1.87 -11.59 14.90
CA LYS A 190 3.29 -11.21 14.83
C LYS A 190 3.50 -9.77 14.41
N ARG A 191 2.69 -9.19 13.50
CA ARG A 191 2.84 -7.81 13.03
C ARG A 191 2.41 -6.80 14.10
N ASP A 192 1.30 -7.03 14.79
CA ASP A 192 0.88 -6.20 15.93
C ASP A 192 1.84 -6.34 17.11
N LEU A 193 2.35 -7.56 17.33
CA LEU A 193 3.42 -7.82 18.29
C LEU A 193 4.70 -7.07 17.90
N ILE A 194 5.10 -7.05 16.63
CA ILE A 194 6.27 -6.30 16.14
C ILE A 194 6.08 -4.80 16.31
N VAL A 195 4.90 -4.24 15.98
CA VAL A 195 4.62 -2.80 16.16
C VAL A 195 4.60 -2.43 17.63
N MET A 196 4.01 -3.28 18.48
CA MET A 196 4.03 -3.10 19.93
C MET A 196 5.46 -3.19 20.48
N HIS A 197 6.25 -4.18 20.05
CA HIS A 197 7.65 -4.33 20.45
C HIS A 197 8.50 -3.16 19.98
N ALA A 198 8.28 -2.66 18.76
CA ALA A 198 8.96 -1.47 18.25
C ALA A 198 8.59 -0.23 19.08
N THR A 199 7.31 -0.07 19.45
CA THR A 199 6.83 1.06 20.25
C THR A 199 7.36 1.00 21.68
N ILE A 200 7.39 -0.19 22.30
CA ILE A 200 7.94 -0.42 23.64
C ILE A 200 9.46 -0.23 23.64
N ALA A 201 10.16 -0.75 22.62
CA ALA A 201 11.59 -0.53 22.45
C ALA A 201 11.89 0.96 22.33
N TYR A 202 11.16 1.69 21.46
CA TYR A 202 11.36 3.11 21.25
C TYR A 202 11.06 3.96 22.50
N THR A 203 9.96 3.66 23.19
CA THR A 203 9.61 4.35 24.44
C THR A 203 10.60 4.05 25.56
N SER A 204 11.09 2.81 25.67
CA SER A 204 12.14 2.47 26.62
C SER A 204 13.43 3.25 26.30
N THR A 205 13.89 3.26 25.04
CA THR A 205 15.08 4.02 24.62
C THR A 205 14.93 5.51 24.91
N LEU A 206 13.75 6.11 24.70
CA LEU A 206 13.48 7.51 25.02
C LEU A 206 13.54 7.82 26.53
N VAL A 207 13.17 6.87 27.39
CA VAL A 207 13.30 7.02 28.85
C VAL A 207 14.75 6.82 29.30
N TYR A 208 15.50 5.92 28.66
CA TYR A 208 16.87 5.60 29.00
C TYR A 208 17.89 6.64 28.54
N LEU A 209 17.77 7.13 27.31
CA LEU A 209 18.79 7.99 26.68
C LEU A 209 19.12 9.21 27.55
N PRO A 210 18.15 9.92 28.16
CA PRO A 210 18.44 11.05 29.04
C PRO A 210 19.20 10.64 30.30
N VAL A 211 18.89 9.49 30.91
CA VAL A 211 19.56 8.99 32.12
C VAL A 211 21.02 8.65 31.81
N ILE A 212 21.28 7.99 30.67
CA ILE A 212 22.64 7.58 30.30
C ILE A 212 23.47 8.77 29.78
N ILE A 213 22.85 9.73 29.07
CA ILE A 213 23.50 11.01 28.72
C ILE A 213 23.85 11.79 30.00
N TRP A 214 22.97 11.79 30.99
CA TRP A 214 23.22 12.46 32.26
C TRP A 214 24.33 11.79 33.07
N GLN A 215 24.38 10.45 33.10
CA GLN A 215 25.48 9.68 33.70
C GLN A 215 26.83 9.94 33.02
N SER A 216 26.85 10.03 31.68
CA SER A 216 28.09 10.24 30.92
C SER A 216 28.64 11.67 31.01
N THR A 217 27.80 12.66 31.33
CA THR A 217 28.18 14.08 31.44
C THR A 217 28.64 14.49 32.84
N PHE A 218 28.51 13.64 33.85
CA PHE A 218 28.92 13.94 35.22
C PHE A 218 30.45 13.91 35.39
N LYS A 219 31.04 14.91 36.06
CA LYS A 219 32.48 14.98 36.34
C LYS A 219 32.75 14.40 37.73
N GLY A 220 33.74 13.49 37.84
CA GLY A 220 34.12 12.84 39.11
C GLY A 220 33.54 11.43 39.32
N ASP A 221 33.80 10.87 40.51
CA ASP A 221 33.43 9.53 40.98
C ASP A 221 32.26 9.52 41.99
N ASP A 222 31.79 10.71 42.41
CA ASP A 222 30.68 10.89 43.35
C ASP A 222 29.37 10.21 42.92
N PHE A 223 29.18 9.96 41.62
CA PHE A 223 27.99 9.28 41.11
C PHE A 223 27.88 7.83 41.61
N LEU A 224 28.99 7.18 41.99
CA LEU A 224 29.00 5.83 42.56
C LEU A 224 28.57 5.81 44.03
N ARG A 225 28.74 6.93 44.75
CA ARG A 225 28.52 7.03 46.20
C ARG A 225 27.24 7.78 46.57
N ASN A 226 26.75 8.66 45.71
CA ASN A 226 25.61 9.50 46.03
C ASN A 226 24.28 8.69 45.95
N PRO A 227 23.51 8.59 47.04
CA PRO A 227 22.31 7.74 47.12
C PRO A 227 21.22 8.17 46.12
N THR A 228 21.18 9.44 45.75
CA THR A 228 20.26 9.97 44.73
C THR A 228 20.52 9.33 43.36
N TRP A 229 21.78 9.02 43.05
CA TRP A 229 22.17 8.34 41.80
C TRP A 229 21.77 6.88 41.77
N LEU A 230 21.98 6.17 42.89
CA LEU A 230 21.51 4.80 43.06
C LEU A 230 19.98 4.73 42.95
N ILE A 231 19.25 5.69 43.52
CA ILE A 231 17.80 5.77 43.40
C ILE A 231 17.37 6.05 41.96
N GLY A 232 17.96 7.03 41.28
CA GLY A 232 17.63 7.36 39.89
C GLY A 232 17.87 6.19 38.92
N THR A 233 19.01 5.52 39.04
CA THR A 233 19.38 4.36 38.22
C THR A 233 18.47 3.14 38.52
N ARG A 234 18.05 2.99 39.78
CA ARG A 234 17.09 1.94 40.19
C ARG A 234 15.66 2.25 39.76
N LEU A 235 15.23 3.51 39.77
CA LEU A 235 13.92 3.92 39.27
C LEU A 235 13.83 3.74 37.75
N SER A 236 14.89 4.07 37.01
CA SER A 236 14.96 3.70 35.59
C SER A 236 14.85 2.19 35.45
N ALA A 237 15.64 1.39 36.21
CA ALA A 237 15.60 -0.09 36.24
C ALA A 237 14.18 -0.65 36.46
N ILE A 238 13.44 -0.09 37.42
CA ILE A 238 12.07 -0.50 37.76
C ILE A 238 11.07 -0.16 36.64
N LEU A 239 11.18 1.00 35.99
CA LEU A 239 10.31 1.38 34.88
C LEU A 239 10.44 0.41 33.69
N ILE A 240 11.64 -0.15 33.47
CA ILE A 240 11.88 -1.15 32.43
C ILE A 240 11.22 -2.47 32.79
N ILE A 241 11.40 -2.93 34.03
CA ILE A 241 10.78 -4.18 34.50
C ILE A 241 9.26 -4.07 34.43
N LYS A 242 8.70 -2.89 34.74
CA LYS A 242 7.26 -2.66 34.67
C LYS A 242 6.75 -2.61 33.23
N ASN A 243 7.51 -2.02 32.30
CA ASN A 243 7.18 -2.04 30.87
C ASN A 243 7.30 -3.45 30.27
N ALA A 244 8.28 -4.25 30.68
CA ALA A 244 8.41 -5.66 30.28
C ALA A 244 7.29 -6.55 30.86
N ARG A 245 6.75 -6.21 32.04
CA ARG A 245 5.65 -6.97 32.67
C ARG A 245 4.29 -6.75 31.99
N LEU A 246 4.12 -5.68 31.21
CA LEU A 246 2.93 -5.45 30.39
C LEU A 246 2.84 -6.40 29.17
N GLU A 247 3.86 -7.24 28.95
CA GLU A 247 3.95 -8.19 27.83
C GLU A 247 3.29 -9.57 28.07
N LEU A 248 2.57 -9.80 29.18
CA LEU A 248 1.98 -11.12 29.47
C LEU A 248 0.49 -11.23 29.06
N PRO A 249 0.13 -12.09 28.08
CA PRO A 249 -1.23 -12.59 27.92
C PRO A 249 -1.54 -13.63 29.01
N ASN A 250 -2.78 -13.61 29.50
CA ASN A 250 -3.28 -14.55 30.52
C ASN A 250 -3.22 -16.01 30.01
N PRO A 251 -2.49 -16.93 30.68
CA PRO A 251 -2.22 -18.28 30.18
C PRO A 251 -3.38 -19.28 30.24
N ARG A 252 -4.60 -18.88 30.64
CA ARG A 252 -5.72 -19.83 30.88
C ARG A 252 -6.59 -20.19 29.66
N ALA A 253 -6.30 -19.69 28.46
CA ALA A 253 -7.19 -19.89 27.30
C ALA A 253 -6.71 -20.91 26.25
N GLN A 254 -5.70 -21.76 26.52
CA GLN A 254 -5.03 -22.56 25.47
C GLN A 254 -4.98 -24.08 25.66
N THR A 255 -5.85 -24.67 26.48
CA THR A 255 -5.92 -26.14 26.62
C THR A 255 -7.25 -26.70 26.11
N GLN A 256 -7.34 -26.92 24.80
CA GLN A 256 -8.29 -27.93 24.28
C GLN A 256 -7.68 -28.74 23.12
N LYS A 257 -7.43 -30.01 23.47
CA LYS A 257 -7.21 -31.24 22.70
C LYS A 257 -7.27 -31.14 21.16
N ILE A 258 -6.16 -31.52 20.53
CA ILE A 258 -6.12 -32.10 19.18
C ILE A 258 -5.64 -33.54 19.32
N THR A 259 -6.55 -34.49 19.10
CA THR A 259 -6.26 -35.88 18.76
C THR A 259 -6.43 -36.05 17.26
N SER A 260 -5.42 -36.55 16.59
CA SER A 260 -5.41 -36.88 15.16
C SER A 260 -5.15 -38.38 14.97
N PRO A 261 -5.85 -39.08 14.05
CA PRO A 261 -5.41 -40.35 13.54
C PRO A 261 -4.59 -40.18 12.26
N THR A 262 -3.56 -41.01 12.17
CA THR A 262 -2.64 -41.24 11.05
C THR A 262 -3.31 -41.99 9.91
N LEU A 263 -2.99 -41.63 8.67
CA LEU A 263 -3.03 -42.55 7.53
C LEU A 263 -2.01 -42.14 6.45
N GLU A 264 -1.36 -43.17 5.93
CA GLU A 264 -0.21 -43.20 5.03
C GLU A 264 -0.55 -42.76 3.59
N LEU A 265 0.43 -42.24 2.85
CA LEU A 265 0.72 -42.72 1.49
C LEU A 265 2.08 -42.26 0.95
N ARG A 266 2.71 -43.20 0.27
CA ARG A 266 4.07 -43.30 -0.27
C ARG A 266 4.27 -42.55 -1.60
N ASP A 267 5.51 -42.10 -1.74
CA ASP A 267 6.43 -42.17 -2.89
C ASP A 267 6.26 -41.35 -4.18
N VAL A 268 7.47 -40.98 -4.64
CA VAL A 268 7.95 -40.61 -5.98
C VAL A 268 7.89 -39.12 -6.34
N PHE A 269 9.05 -38.44 -6.24
CA PHE A 269 9.65 -37.73 -7.38
C PHE A 269 11.15 -37.44 -7.12
N GLY A 270 11.98 -37.99 -8.00
CA GLY A 270 13.43 -37.79 -8.05
C GLY A 270 13.79 -36.41 -8.58
N ARG A 271 14.85 -35.85 -7.99
CA ARG A 271 15.39 -34.52 -8.21
C ARG A 271 16.50 -34.61 -9.26
N CYS A 272 16.34 -33.99 -10.43
CA CYS A 272 17.43 -33.77 -11.39
C CYS A 272 17.66 -32.27 -11.56
N GLU A 273 18.83 -31.83 -11.10
CA GLU A 273 19.36 -30.47 -11.18
C GLU A 273 20.07 -30.35 -12.54
N VAL A 274 19.57 -29.50 -13.45
CA VAL A 274 20.23 -29.22 -14.74
C VAL A 274 20.69 -27.77 -14.76
N ARG A 275 22.00 -27.64 -14.99
CA ARG A 275 22.81 -26.42 -15.00
C ARG A 275 22.63 -25.72 -16.35
N THR A 276 22.06 -24.52 -16.36
CA THR A 276 21.94 -23.70 -17.58
C THR A 276 23.21 -22.90 -17.83
N ASN A 277 23.95 -23.22 -18.90
CA ASN A 277 24.93 -22.33 -19.49
C ASN A 277 24.22 -21.41 -20.48
N THR A 278 24.33 -20.10 -20.26
CA THR A 278 23.90 -19.05 -21.19
C THR A 278 24.88 -18.93 -22.35
N GLU A 279 24.46 -19.31 -23.55
CA GLU A 279 25.10 -18.90 -24.80
C GLU A 279 24.21 -17.88 -25.53
N THR A 280 24.81 -16.72 -25.80
CA THR A 280 24.23 -15.60 -26.54
C THR A 280 24.31 -15.93 -28.03
N ILE A 281 23.17 -16.14 -28.68
CA ILE A 281 23.10 -16.36 -30.14
C ILE A 281 22.55 -15.08 -30.79
N SER A 282 23.38 -14.45 -31.61
CA SER A 282 23.02 -13.37 -32.53
C SER A 282 22.45 -13.95 -33.83
N ILE A 283 21.32 -13.42 -34.30
CA ILE A 283 20.69 -13.78 -35.58
C ILE A 283 20.41 -12.48 -36.36
N PRO A 284 20.60 -12.45 -37.70
CA PRO A 284 20.89 -11.23 -38.45
C PRO A 284 19.64 -10.53 -39.01
N GLU A 285 19.79 -9.22 -39.25
CA GLU A 285 18.85 -8.36 -39.98
C GLU A 285 18.66 -8.77 -41.44
N PRO A 286 17.46 -8.58 -42.02
CA PRO A 286 17.23 -8.80 -43.44
C PRO A 286 17.76 -7.64 -44.29
N ARG A 287 18.59 -7.99 -45.28
CA ARG A 287 19.04 -7.13 -46.37
C ARG A 287 17.87 -6.71 -47.27
N LEU A 288 17.68 -5.40 -47.43
CA LEU A 288 16.94 -4.82 -48.55
C LEU A 288 17.92 -4.50 -49.69
N GLN A 289 17.64 -4.99 -50.90
CA GLN A 289 18.32 -4.57 -52.12
C GLN A 289 17.80 -3.20 -52.58
N PRO A 290 18.66 -2.32 -53.12
CA PRO A 290 18.25 -1.02 -53.65
C PRO A 290 18.04 -1.11 -55.16
N ASN A 291 17.08 -0.34 -55.68
CA ASN A 291 17.11 0.08 -57.07
C ASN A 291 16.73 1.56 -57.17
N THR A 292 17.69 2.31 -57.74
CA THR A 292 17.56 3.51 -58.59
C THR A 292 16.69 4.67 -58.06
N GLY A 293 17.15 5.90 -57.88
CA GLY A 293 18.23 6.65 -58.53
C GLY A 293 17.65 8.04 -58.84
N GLY A 294 18.22 9.10 -58.25
CA GLY A 294 17.73 10.47 -58.43
C GLY A 294 18.50 11.46 -57.58
N ASN A 295 19.60 11.95 -58.15
CA ASN A 295 20.47 13.01 -57.60
C ASN A 295 19.69 14.28 -57.26
N ILE A 296 20.07 14.93 -56.15
CA ILE A 296 20.41 16.37 -56.10
C ILE A 296 21.34 16.59 -54.88
N LEU A 297 22.52 17.12 -55.20
CA LEU A 297 23.56 17.65 -54.32
C LEU A 297 23.20 19.07 -53.86
N GLU A 298 23.40 19.40 -52.58
CA GLU A 298 24.40 20.39 -52.12
C GLU A 298 24.13 20.91 -50.69
N LYS A 299 25.19 20.84 -49.86
CA LYS A 299 25.64 21.81 -48.83
C LYS A 299 24.75 22.03 -47.58
N ALA A 300 25.27 22.26 -46.37
CA ALA A 300 26.59 22.21 -45.76
C ALA A 300 26.42 22.48 -44.24
N ALA A 301 27.43 22.03 -43.47
CA ALA A 301 27.97 22.67 -42.27
C ALA A 301 27.12 22.79 -40.98
N ILE A 302 27.44 21.86 -40.07
CA ILE A 302 27.86 22.06 -38.67
C ILE A 302 27.92 23.54 -38.20
N ALA A 303 27.14 23.88 -37.18
CA ALA A 303 27.43 24.97 -36.27
C ALA A 303 26.89 24.67 -34.85
N ILE A 304 27.82 24.45 -33.93
CA ILE A 304 27.65 24.46 -32.47
C ILE A 304 27.57 25.92 -32.03
N MET A 305 26.49 26.38 -31.37
CA MET A 305 26.50 27.47 -30.35
C MET A 305 25.08 27.83 -29.81
N PRO A 306 24.90 28.62 -28.72
CA PRO A 306 24.57 28.09 -27.41
C PRO A 306 23.27 28.66 -26.78
N LEU A 307 22.95 28.11 -25.60
CA LEU A 307 21.97 28.59 -24.63
C LEU A 307 21.99 30.12 -24.46
N ARG A 308 20.84 30.75 -24.74
CA ARG A 308 20.57 32.16 -24.45
C ARG A 308 19.47 32.26 -23.39
N ILE A 309 19.86 32.64 -22.18
CA ILE A 309 18.98 33.04 -21.09
C ILE A 309 18.51 34.49 -21.37
N PRO A 310 17.21 34.82 -21.35
CA PRO A 310 16.79 36.20 -21.24
C PRO A 310 16.64 36.57 -19.76
N ASN A 311 17.61 37.33 -19.27
CA ASN A 311 17.43 38.24 -18.14
C ASN A 311 16.62 39.45 -18.59
N GLY A 312 15.69 39.90 -17.75
CA GLY A 312 15.22 41.29 -17.76
C GLY A 312 13.70 41.44 -17.76
N GLY A 313 13.13 41.77 -16.60
CA GLY A 313 11.74 42.16 -16.50
C GLY A 313 11.20 42.36 -15.09
N ILE A 314 11.96 42.99 -14.20
CA ILE A 314 11.41 43.50 -12.93
C ILE A 314 10.48 44.67 -13.28
N ARG A 315 9.15 44.44 -13.21
CA ARG A 315 8.14 45.50 -13.16
C ARG A 315 7.41 45.42 -11.83
N THR A 316 7.75 46.37 -10.97
CA THR A 316 7.00 46.84 -9.81
C THR A 316 5.71 47.55 -10.27
N MET A 317 4.56 47.08 -9.81
CA MET A 317 3.30 47.84 -9.70
C MET A 317 2.61 47.34 -8.42
N ARG A 318 2.78 48.01 -7.28
CA ARG A 318 2.04 49.20 -6.81
C ARG A 318 0.52 48.96 -6.78
N THR A 319 0.08 48.50 -5.62
CA THR A 319 -1.14 48.89 -4.89
C THR A 319 -2.13 49.79 -5.63
N ALA A 320 -3.29 49.23 -5.95
CA ALA A 320 -4.54 49.97 -6.10
C ALA A 320 -5.60 49.34 -5.17
N LEU A 321 -5.66 49.89 -3.96
CA LEU A 321 -6.76 49.77 -3.00
C LEU A 321 -7.88 50.71 -3.45
N HIS A 322 -9.08 50.17 -3.71
CA HIS A 322 -10.38 50.68 -3.22
C HIS A 322 -11.53 50.20 -4.13
N THR A 323 -12.37 49.31 -3.61
CA THR A 323 -13.84 49.50 -3.64
C THR A 323 -14.45 48.71 -2.49
N LYS A 324 -15.17 49.44 -1.64
CA LYS A 324 -15.89 49.00 -0.44
C LYS A 324 -17.20 48.29 -0.81
N SER A 325 -17.51 47.19 -0.14
CA SER A 325 -18.89 46.84 0.31
C SER A 325 -18.73 45.92 1.54
N GLN A 326 -18.72 46.46 2.75
CA GLN A 326 -19.87 46.76 3.61
C GLN A 326 -20.70 45.51 3.97
N TRP A 327 -20.20 44.74 4.94
CA TRP A 327 -21.00 43.82 5.76
C TRP A 327 -20.70 44.12 7.23
N SER A 328 -21.73 44.60 7.95
CA SER A 328 -21.71 44.92 9.37
C SER A 328 -21.74 43.64 10.22
N PRO A 329 -21.03 43.58 11.37
CA PRO A 329 -21.15 42.48 12.31
C PRO A 329 -22.20 42.82 13.39
N THR A 330 -23.31 42.08 13.41
CA THR A 330 -24.29 42.16 14.51
C THR A 330 -23.71 41.47 15.74
N ARG A 331 -23.51 42.28 16.79
CA ARG A 331 -23.07 41.93 18.14
C ARG A 331 -24.30 41.95 19.05
N MET A 332 -24.56 40.87 19.79
CA MET A 332 -25.39 40.75 21.04
C MET A 332 -25.62 39.24 21.29
N LEU A 333 -25.48 38.60 22.46
CA LEU A 333 -25.52 38.99 23.88
C LEU A 333 -24.68 38.03 24.77
N SER A 334 -24.48 38.47 26.01
CA SER A 334 -23.61 38.04 27.11
C SER A 334 -23.67 36.58 27.60
N PRO A 335 -22.63 36.12 28.33
CA PRO A 335 -22.65 34.88 29.10
C PRO A 335 -23.32 35.08 30.49
N ARG A 336 -24.19 34.15 30.91
CA ARG A 336 -24.70 34.07 32.29
C ARG A 336 -23.79 33.17 33.16
N PRO A 337 -23.57 33.53 34.44
CA PRO A 337 -22.80 32.73 35.39
C PRO A 337 -23.71 31.70 36.09
N PHE A 338 -23.13 30.57 36.51
CA PHE A 338 -23.81 29.58 37.35
C PHE A 338 -23.10 29.50 38.71
N VAL A 339 -23.77 29.97 39.76
CA VAL A 339 -23.34 29.90 41.16
C VAL A 339 -24.48 29.29 41.98
N ARG A 340 -24.15 28.20 42.67
CA ARG A 340 -24.62 27.70 43.98
C ARG A 340 -26.09 27.33 44.19
N SER A 341 -26.30 26.09 44.65
CA SER A 341 -27.28 25.79 45.71
C SER A 341 -26.80 24.61 46.56
N THR A 342 -26.57 24.92 47.83
CA THR A 342 -26.48 24.03 48.99
C THR A 342 -27.89 23.59 49.42
N SER A 343 -28.03 22.33 49.83
CA SER A 343 -29.04 21.82 50.79
C SER A 343 -28.38 20.56 51.39
N GLU A 344 -28.02 20.44 52.67
CA GLU A 344 -28.80 20.51 53.92
C GLU A 344 -29.99 19.55 53.98
N SER A 345 -29.76 18.38 54.61
CA SER A 345 -30.71 17.75 55.52
C SER A 345 -29.96 17.04 56.68
N SER A 346 -29.95 17.70 57.83
CA SER A 346 -30.31 17.20 59.18
C SER A 346 -31.02 15.83 59.22
N ASN A 347 -31.00 14.95 60.23
CA ASN A 347 -30.55 14.80 61.64
C ASN A 347 -30.58 13.24 61.85
N ALA A 348 -29.98 12.56 62.83
CA ALA A 348 -30.00 12.74 64.28
C ALA A 348 -28.99 11.77 64.96
N SER A 349 -28.51 12.18 66.13
CA SER A 349 -27.63 11.47 67.09
C SER A 349 -28.45 10.49 68.00
N PRO A 350 -28.01 10.07 69.21
CA PRO A 350 -26.69 9.62 69.72
C PRO A 350 -26.79 8.31 70.57
N SER A 351 -25.67 7.63 70.83
CA SER A 351 -25.45 6.86 72.08
C SER A 351 -23.97 6.45 72.17
N SER A 352 -23.15 6.97 73.09
CA SER A 352 -23.11 6.65 74.53
C SER A 352 -22.86 5.16 74.81
N SER A 353 -21.59 4.76 74.98
CA SER A 353 -21.18 3.90 76.10
C SER A 353 -19.65 3.84 76.23
N ASN A 354 -19.14 4.51 77.27
CA ASN A 354 -17.94 4.09 77.99
C ASN A 354 -18.10 2.65 78.47
N SER A 355 -17.05 1.83 78.36
CA SER A 355 -16.44 1.08 79.50
C SER A 355 -15.58 -0.10 79.02
N ASP A 356 -14.34 -0.11 79.51
CA ASP A 356 -13.61 -1.27 80.01
C ASP A 356 -13.16 -2.42 79.07
N ARG A 357 -11.85 -2.42 78.80
CA ARG A 357 -10.97 -3.49 79.33
C ARG A 357 -9.50 -3.07 79.39
N LYS A 358 -9.02 -2.93 80.63
CA LYS A 358 -7.62 -3.11 81.05
C LYS A 358 -7.20 -4.58 80.84
N VAL A 359 -5.87 -4.80 80.90
CA VAL A 359 -5.12 -6.09 80.98
C VAL A 359 -4.77 -6.62 79.56
N LEU A 360 -3.53 -6.52 79.03
CA LEU A 360 -2.21 -6.85 79.58
C LEU A 360 -1.09 -5.91 79.09
N ALA A 361 -0.15 -5.68 80.01
CA ALA A 361 1.16 -5.10 79.78
C ALA A 361 2.12 -6.06 79.04
N SER A 362 3.27 -5.50 78.62
CA SER A 362 4.52 -6.17 78.18
C SER A 362 4.80 -6.11 76.68
N LEU A 363 5.48 -5.05 76.24
CA LEU A 363 6.80 -5.13 75.58
C LEU A 363 7.28 -3.71 75.23
N ASP A 364 8.01 -3.14 76.19
CA ASP A 364 8.86 -1.96 76.00
C ASP A 364 9.94 -2.27 74.96
N GLY A 365 10.07 -1.35 74.01
CA GLY A 365 11.08 -1.37 72.96
C GLY A 365 11.07 -0.08 72.17
N GLY A 366 11.19 1.06 72.87
CA GLY A 366 11.22 2.39 72.26
C GLY A 366 12.43 2.57 71.34
N PRO A 367 12.27 3.06 70.10
CA PRO A 367 13.40 3.55 69.33
C PRO A 367 13.79 4.93 69.86
N VAL A 368 15.01 4.97 70.41
CA VAL A 368 15.77 6.15 70.80
C VAL A 368 15.61 7.27 69.76
N ASN A 369 15.19 8.45 70.25
CA ASN A 369 15.22 9.72 69.53
C ASN A 369 16.63 9.99 68.98
N LYS A 370 16.86 9.64 67.71
CA LYS A 370 18.00 10.14 66.95
C LYS A 370 17.75 11.61 66.67
N ILE A 371 18.55 12.43 67.34
CA ILE A 371 18.79 13.85 67.07
C ILE A 371 18.73 14.12 65.57
N SER A 372 17.73 14.88 65.14
CA SER A 372 17.58 15.37 63.78
C SER A 372 18.77 16.27 63.45
N GLN A 373 19.77 15.71 62.76
CA GLN A 373 20.89 16.48 62.23
C GLN A 373 20.35 17.60 61.33
N PRO A 374 20.83 18.85 61.49
CA PRO A 374 20.40 19.95 60.65
C PRO A 374 20.73 19.62 59.19
N ILE A 375 19.71 19.66 58.35
CA ILE A 375 19.83 19.45 56.90
C ILE A 375 20.95 20.38 56.39
N ALA A 376 21.98 19.79 55.78
CA ALA A 376 23.13 20.52 55.28
C ALA A 376 22.67 21.71 54.40
N PRO A 377 23.27 22.92 54.57
CA PRO A 377 22.84 24.14 53.89
C PRO A 377 22.84 24.05 52.35
N ASN A 378 23.49 23.03 51.78
CA ASN A 378 23.61 22.80 50.33
C ASN A 378 22.41 22.07 49.68
N SER A 379 21.55 21.42 50.47
CA SER A 379 20.37 20.68 49.95
C SER A 379 19.37 21.56 49.19
N LYS A 380 19.24 22.84 49.59
CA LYS A 380 18.39 23.83 48.91
C LYS A 380 18.96 24.21 47.54
N ALA A 381 20.29 24.23 47.38
CA ALA A 381 20.93 24.51 46.10
C ALA A 381 20.76 23.33 45.13
N GLU A 382 20.94 22.11 45.61
CA GLU A 382 20.76 20.89 44.83
C GLU A 382 19.31 20.69 44.36
N ALA A 383 18.33 20.95 45.24
CA ALA A 383 16.92 20.91 44.87
C ALA A 383 16.60 21.92 43.75
N LYS A 384 17.12 23.14 43.84
CA LYS A 384 16.94 24.15 42.78
C LYS A 384 17.51 23.66 41.45
N VAL A 385 18.72 23.10 41.44
CA VAL A 385 19.34 22.55 40.22
C VAL A 385 18.54 21.38 39.63
N ALA A 386 18.02 20.49 40.48
CA ALA A 386 17.16 19.40 40.05
C ALA A 386 15.85 19.91 39.42
N PHE A 387 15.19 20.91 40.03
CA PHE A 387 13.99 21.51 39.46
C PHE A 387 14.25 22.23 38.13
N TYR A 388 15.38 22.95 38.00
CA TYR A 388 15.77 23.56 36.72
C TYR A 388 16.02 22.51 35.63
N THR A 389 16.67 21.40 35.99
CA THR A 389 16.97 20.31 35.05
C THR A 389 15.69 19.59 34.62
N MET A 390 14.80 19.27 35.57
CA MET A 390 13.50 18.68 35.28
C MET A 390 12.65 19.60 34.40
N GLY A 391 12.63 20.90 34.70
CA GLY A 391 11.96 21.91 33.88
C GLY A 391 12.50 21.96 32.44
N ARG A 392 13.82 21.81 32.25
CA ARG A 392 14.44 21.73 30.92
C ARG A 392 14.06 20.45 30.17
N ILE A 393 14.02 19.30 30.84
CA ILE A 393 13.63 18.02 30.25
C ILE A 393 12.15 18.05 29.85
N ILE A 394 11.26 18.53 30.73
CA ILE A 394 9.82 18.64 30.43
C ILE A 394 9.61 19.56 29.21
N ARG A 395 10.29 20.71 29.15
CA ARG A 395 10.25 21.58 27.97
C ARG A 395 10.73 20.85 26.71
N ALA A 396 11.85 20.12 26.78
CA ALA A 396 12.36 19.35 25.64
C ALA A 396 11.38 18.26 25.17
N MET A 397 10.72 17.55 26.10
CA MET A 397 9.67 16.58 25.76
C MET A 397 8.48 17.25 25.09
N ILE A 398 7.97 18.35 25.65
CA ILE A 398 6.86 19.12 25.07
C ILE A 398 7.22 19.59 23.66
N PHE A 399 8.41 20.18 23.46
CA PHE A 399 8.85 20.62 22.15
C PHE A 399 9.04 19.46 21.16
N THR A 400 9.51 18.31 21.63
CA THR A 400 9.67 17.11 20.79
C THR A 400 8.31 16.55 20.37
N THR A 401 7.36 16.41 21.30
CA THR A 401 6.01 15.92 21.00
C THR A 401 5.26 16.90 20.09
N LEU A 402 5.36 18.21 20.34
CA LEU A 402 4.81 19.23 19.46
C LEU A 402 5.46 19.20 18.08
N GLY A 403 6.78 19.02 18.01
CA GLY A 403 7.52 18.88 16.76
C GLY A 403 7.05 17.68 15.94
N LEU A 404 6.96 16.50 16.56
CA LEU A 404 6.49 15.27 15.91
C LEU A 404 5.03 15.38 15.45
N GLY A 405 4.15 15.90 16.31
CA GLY A 405 2.75 16.14 15.98
C GLY A 405 2.60 17.11 14.80
N THR A 406 3.36 18.21 14.82
CA THR A 406 3.36 19.19 13.73
C THR A 406 3.90 18.59 12.43
N SER A 407 5.00 17.82 12.48
CA SER A 407 5.55 17.16 11.29
C SER A 407 4.57 16.14 10.69
N ALA A 408 3.83 15.40 11.51
CA ALA A 408 2.85 14.44 11.03
C ALA A 408 1.68 15.14 10.33
N VAL A 409 1.18 16.25 10.90
CA VAL A 409 0.12 17.07 10.29
C VAL A 409 0.60 17.68 8.96
N VAL A 410 1.83 18.21 8.91
CA VAL A 410 2.42 18.77 7.69
C VAL A 410 2.60 17.68 6.63
N ALA A 411 3.09 16.50 6.99
CA ALA A 411 3.23 15.37 6.06
C ALA A 411 1.88 14.92 5.51
N PHE A 412 0.86 14.80 6.37
CA PHE A 412 -0.50 14.44 5.98
C PHE A 412 -1.11 15.48 5.03
N ALA A 413 -1.03 16.77 5.36
CA ALA A 413 -1.53 17.84 4.51
C ALA A 413 -0.74 17.94 3.20
N GLY A 414 0.59 17.79 3.26
CA GLY A 414 1.49 17.78 2.12
C GLY A 414 1.16 16.65 1.14
N LEU A 415 0.92 15.44 1.64
CA LEU A 415 0.48 14.32 0.80
C LEU A 415 -0.85 14.63 0.10
N HIS A 416 -1.83 15.13 0.83
CA HIS A 416 -3.12 15.49 0.25
C HIS A 416 -3.02 16.63 -0.78
N LEU A 417 -2.18 17.63 -0.54
CA LEU A 417 -1.92 18.70 -1.51
C LEU A 417 -1.13 18.17 -2.71
N TRP A 418 -0.27 17.20 -2.51
CA TRP A 418 0.46 16.56 -3.60
C TRP A 418 -0.51 15.78 -4.51
N VAL A 419 -1.41 14.97 -3.95
CA VAL A 419 -2.45 14.29 -4.74
C VAL A 419 -3.34 15.29 -5.47
N GLU A 420 -3.80 16.34 -4.78
CA GLU A 420 -4.67 17.37 -5.35
C GLU A 420 -4.03 18.07 -6.56
N ASN A 421 -2.75 18.42 -6.48
CA ASN A 421 -2.10 19.26 -7.49
C ASN A 421 -1.32 18.47 -8.54
N PHE A 422 -0.80 17.28 -8.20
CA PHE A 422 0.08 16.50 -9.08
C PHE A 422 -0.58 15.24 -9.65
N GLU A 423 -1.49 14.60 -8.92
CA GLU A 423 -2.15 13.37 -9.38
C GLU A 423 -3.58 13.60 -9.89
N LEU A 424 -4.22 14.65 -9.38
CA LEU A 424 -5.51 15.17 -9.82
C LEU A 424 -5.33 16.55 -10.47
N PRO A 425 -4.37 16.73 -11.41
CA PRO A 425 -3.93 18.04 -11.82
C PRO A 425 -5.12 18.91 -12.25
N PRO A 426 -5.10 20.22 -11.89
CA PRO A 426 -6.07 21.14 -12.43
C PRO A 426 -6.00 21.04 -13.95
N GLY A 427 -7.13 20.77 -14.62
CA GLY A 427 -7.18 20.84 -16.08
C GLY A 427 -6.65 22.20 -16.47
N ASN A 428 -5.48 22.23 -17.12
CA ASN A 428 -4.64 23.42 -17.30
C ASN A 428 -5.51 24.67 -17.54
N ARG A 429 -5.72 25.49 -16.50
CA ARG A 429 -6.64 26.64 -16.57
C ARG A 429 -6.17 27.70 -17.58
N GLY A 430 -4.88 27.72 -17.89
CA GLY A 430 -4.29 28.56 -18.95
C GLY A 430 -4.60 28.09 -20.38
N LEU A 431 -5.11 26.86 -20.53
CA LEU A 431 -5.48 26.26 -21.80
C LEU A 431 -7.00 26.28 -22.03
N ARG A 432 -7.73 27.18 -21.37
CA ARG A 432 -9.12 27.53 -21.70
C ARG A 432 -9.26 28.16 -23.09
N ALA A 433 -8.13 28.50 -23.73
CA ALA A 433 -8.01 28.93 -25.11
C ALA A 433 -7.54 27.79 -26.05
N LEU A 434 -7.40 26.56 -25.57
CA LEU A 434 -7.29 25.42 -26.48
C LEU A 434 -8.54 25.37 -27.34
N LYS A 435 -8.31 25.29 -28.64
CA LYS A 435 -9.34 25.28 -29.66
C LYS A 435 -10.39 24.22 -29.33
N GLU A 436 -11.64 24.55 -29.63
CA GLU A 436 -12.82 23.67 -29.69
C GLU A 436 -12.50 22.29 -30.32
N GLU A 437 -11.53 22.24 -31.23
CA GLU A 437 -10.96 21.03 -31.84
C GLU A 437 -10.40 19.98 -30.84
N GLU A 438 -9.84 20.37 -29.68
CA GLU A 438 -9.33 19.41 -28.68
C GLU A 438 -10.46 18.80 -27.83
N GLU A 439 -11.51 19.58 -27.57
CA GLU A 439 -12.70 19.10 -26.84
C GLU A 439 -13.53 18.16 -27.71
N LEU A 440 -13.48 18.32 -29.03
CA LEU A 440 -14.16 17.47 -30.01
C LEU A 440 -13.88 15.97 -29.79
N TYR A 441 -12.62 15.62 -29.51
CA TYR A 441 -12.25 14.22 -29.34
C TYR A 441 -12.61 13.67 -27.96
N GLY A 442 -12.84 14.50 -26.96
CA GLY A 442 -13.32 14.15 -25.62
C GLY A 442 -12.45 13.17 -24.80
N TRP A 443 -11.14 13.13 -25.06
CA TRP A 443 -10.21 12.27 -24.32
C TRP A 443 -10.09 12.63 -22.84
N LYS A 444 -10.32 13.90 -22.50
CA LYS A 444 -10.27 14.39 -21.11
C LYS A 444 -11.45 13.88 -20.30
N GLU A 445 -12.64 13.82 -20.92
CA GLU A 445 -13.87 13.31 -20.32
C GLU A 445 -13.82 11.80 -20.14
N GLU A 446 -13.06 11.08 -20.97
CA GLU A 446 -12.87 9.62 -20.86
C GLU A 446 -11.90 9.22 -19.76
N LEU A 447 -10.96 10.10 -19.40
CA LEU A 447 -10.14 9.84 -18.24
C LEU A 447 -11.05 9.70 -17.03
N GLU A 448 -10.70 8.72 -16.20
CA GLU A 448 -11.32 8.56 -14.90
C GLU A 448 -11.06 9.84 -14.08
N GLY A 449 -12.00 10.79 -14.19
CA GLY A 449 -12.14 12.04 -13.45
C GLY A 449 -12.28 11.80 -11.95
N TRP A 450 -11.18 11.42 -11.33
CA TRP A 450 -10.96 11.65 -9.90
C TRP A 450 -10.78 13.14 -9.60
N GLY A 451 -10.33 13.89 -10.61
CA GLY A 451 -10.38 15.34 -10.61
C GLY A 451 -11.72 15.81 -11.17
N ALA A 452 -12.33 16.81 -10.53
CA ALA A 452 -13.46 17.58 -11.01
C ALA A 452 -13.02 18.37 -12.26
N ALA A 453 -12.79 17.65 -13.36
CA ALA A 453 -12.22 18.19 -14.60
C ALA A 453 -13.08 19.35 -15.13
N TYR A 454 -14.41 19.22 -14.97
CA TYR A 454 -15.39 20.27 -15.29
C TYR A 454 -15.22 21.56 -14.45
N ALA A 455 -14.63 21.45 -13.25
CA ALA A 455 -14.30 22.58 -12.38
C ALA A 455 -12.85 23.08 -12.58
N GLY A 456 -12.15 22.61 -13.62
CA GLY A 456 -10.75 22.92 -13.87
C GLY A 456 -9.78 22.08 -13.05
N GLY A 457 -10.17 20.84 -12.72
CA GLY A 457 -9.41 19.78 -12.02
C GLY A 457 -9.26 19.96 -10.50
N GLY A 458 -8.43 19.13 -9.87
CA GLY A 458 -8.46 18.92 -8.41
C GLY A 458 -9.78 18.30 -7.94
N THR A 459 -10.10 18.35 -6.65
CA THR A 459 -11.39 17.89 -6.12
C THR A 459 -12.40 19.05 -6.01
N ASP A 460 -13.68 18.82 -6.32
CA ASP A 460 -14.70 19.89 -6.30
C ASP A 460 -14.74 20.60 -4.94
N SER A 461 -14.57 21.92 -4.93
CA SER A 461 -14.63 22.73 -3.71
C SER A 461 -15.99 22.66 -2.99
N ARG A 462 -17.09 22.41 -3.71
CA ARG A 462 -18.48 22.36 -3.20
C ARG A 462 -18.70 21.20 -2.22
N ILE A 463 -18.04 20.05 -2.42
CA ILE A 463 -18.13 18.91 -1.48
C ILE A 463 -17.42 19.20 -0.14
N GLY A 464 -16.59 20.24 -0.08
CA GLY A 464 -15.89 20.76 1.09
C GLY A 464 -14.69 19.95 1.56
N TRP A 465 -13.82 20.58 2.37
CA TRP A 465 -12.45 20.09 2.61
C TRP A 465 -12.35 18.67 3.16
N LYS A 466 -13.24 18.27 4.08
CA LYS A 466 -13.25 16.90 4.66
C LYS A 466 -13.60 15.83 3.62
N ALA A 467 -14.59 16.10 2.76
CA ALA A 467 -14.95 15.17 1.69
C ALA A 467 -13.82 15.10 0.66
N ARG A 468 -13.23 16.25 0.29
CA ARG A 468 -12.05 16.33 -0.58
C ARG A 468 -10.84 15.52 -0.06
N SER A 469 -10.54 15.59 1.24
CA SER A 469 -9.48 14.74 1.81
C SER A 469 -9.82 13.25 1.73
N LEU A 470 -11.09 12.87 1.90
CA LEU A 470 -11.50 11.47 1.77
C LEU A 470 -11.44 10.96 0.32
N VAL A 471 -11.83 11.78 -0.66
CA VAL A 471 -11.67 11.45 -2.09
C VAL A 471 -10.19 11.22 -2.43
N ARG A 472 -9.31 12.11 -1.98
CA ARG A 472 -7.86 11.95 -2.17
C ARG A 472 -7.29 10.73 -1.43
N ALA A 473 -7.78 10.42 -0.23
CA ALA A 473 -7.40 9.21 0.48
C ALA A 473 -7.86 7.94 -0.25
N ALA A 474 -9.06 7.98 -0.84
CA ALA A 474 -9.57 6.90 -1.68
C ALA A 474 -8.72 6.70 -2.93
N TRP A 475 -8.31 7.81 -3.58
CA TRP A 475 -7.40 7.78 -4.72
C TRP A 475 -6.06 7.14 -4.34
N VAL A 476 -5.46 7.58 -3.22
CA VAL A 476 -4.19 7.02 -2.71
C VAL A 476 -4.32 5.52 -2.47
N ALA A 477 -5.39 5.07 -1.81
CA ALA A 477 -5.62 3.65 -1.60
C ALA A 477 -5.71 2.91 -2.96
N ALA A 478 -6.59 3.36 -3.85
CA ALA A 478 -6.86 2.70 -5.13
C ALA A 478 -5.71 2.75 -6.16
N ASN A 479 -4.70 3.60 -5.99
CA ASN A 479 -3.60 3.73 -6.96
C ASN A 479 -2.23 3.34 -6.41
N TRP A 480 -2.00 3.46 -5.09
CA TRP A 480 -0.68 3.20 -4.50
C TRP A 480 -0.59 1.91 -3.70
N GLN A 481 -1.73 1.39 -3.26
CA GLN A 481 -1.78 0.21 -2.38
C GLN A 481 -2.33 -1.02 -3.09
N THR A 482 -2.66 -0.93 -4.39
CA THR A 482 -3.18 -2.05 -5.17
C THR A 482 -2.18 -3.20 -5.25
N GLY A 483 -2.70 -4.43 -5.33
CA GLY A 483 -1.91 -5.66 -5.31
C GLY A 483 -1.76 -6.26 -3.91
N GLN A 484 -2.19 -5.56 -2.85
CA GLN A 484 -2.23 -6.11 -1.49
C GLN A 484 -3.53 -6.89 -1.25
N ARG A 485 -3.50 -8.19 -1.56
CA ARG A 485 -4.61 -9.10 -1.29
C ARG A 485 -4.79 -9.29 0.23
N ALA A 486 -5.99 -9.01 0.72
CA ALA A 486 -6.40 -9.34 2.09
C ALA A 486 -7.63 -10.25 2.05
N LEU A 487 -7.77 -11.08 3.07
CA LEU A 487 -9.01 -11.82 3.28
C LEU A 487 -10.10 -10.82 3.67
N SER A 488 -11.25 -10.91 3.00
CA SER A 488 -12.40 -10.08 3.33
C SER A 488 -12.82 -10.30 4.78
N GLN A 489 -12.79 -9.26 5.61
CA GLN A 489 -13.13 -9.34 7.04
C GLN A 489 -14.64 -9.35 7.33
N THR A 490 -15.49 -9.34 6.31
CA THR A 490 -16.95 -9.28 6.48
C THR A 490 -17.60 -10.58 6.95
N GLY A 491 -16.83 -11.62 7.25
CA GLY A 491 -17.34 -12.85 7.85
C GLY A 491 -17.58 -12.72 9.35
N THR A 492 -18.84 -12.55 9.73
CA THR A 492 -19.43 -13.24 10.89
C THR A 492 -18.98 -14.70 10.90
N ASP A 493 -18.79 -15.31 12.08
CA ASP A 493 -18.15 -16.62 12.38
C ASP A 493 -18.62 -17.89 11.61
N VAL A 494 -19.42 -17.75 10.55
CA VAL A 494 -19.73 -18.81 9.60
C VAL A 494 -18.57 -18.93 8.62
N ALA A 495 -17.76 -19.97 8.82
CA ALA A 495 -16.63 -20.32 7.98
C ALA A 495 -17.11 -20.71 6.56
N ASP A 496 -17.36 -19.73 5.70
CA ASP A 496 -17.44 -19.96 4.27
C ASP A 496 -16.03 -20.30 3.77
N GLU A 497 -15.86 -21.53 3.27
CA GLU A 497 -14.57 -22.07 2.84
C GLU A 497 -13.96 -21.32 1.64
N ASP A 498 -14.73 -20.50 0.94
CA ASP A 498 -14.35 -19.82 -0.31
C ASP A 498 -13.77 -18.41 -0.14
N GLY A 499 -13.32 -18.05 1.06
CA GLY A 499 -12.83 -16.72 1.45
C GLY A 499 -12.30 -15.84 0.30
N TRP A 500 -13.18 -15.00 -0.25
CA TRP A 500 -12.87 -14.13 -1.38
C TRP A 500 -11.70 -13.22 -1.01
N MET A 501 -10.59 -13.35 -1.74
CA MET A 501 -9.47 -12.45 -1.63
C MET A 501 -9.86 -11.10 -2.24
N VAL A 502 -10.06 -10.11 -1.39
CA VAL A 502 -10.35 -8.74 -1.79
C VAL A 502 -9.06 -7.94 -1.73
N ASP A 503 -8.80 -7.11 -2.73
CA ASP A 503 -7.72 -6.14 -2.63
C ASP A 503 -8.07 -5.13 -1.53
N SER A 504 -7.29 -5.14 -0.44
CA SER A 504 -7.53 -4.27 0.72
C SER A 504 -7.55 -2.79 0.35
N ALA A 505 -6.81 -2.41 -0.69
CA ALA A 505 -6.77 -1.06 -1.22
C ALA A 505 -8.14 -0.59 -1.71
N PHE A 506 -8.85 -1.43 -2.47
CA PHE A 506 -10.17 -1.08 -2.99
C PHE A 506 -11.23 -1.03 -1.88
N ALA A 507 -11.17 -1.92 -0.89
CA ALA A 507 -12.07 -1.85 0.27
C ALA A 507 -11.88 -0.56 1.10
N ILE A 508 -10.63 -0.11 1.27
CA ILE A 508 -10.33 1.18 1.90
C ILE A 508 -10.87 2.31 1.04
N ALA A 509 -10.62 2.30 -0.28
CA ALA A 509 -11.12 3.31 -1.20
C ALA A 509 -12.64 3.43 -1.17
N GLU A 510 -13.36 2.30 -1.21
CA GLU A 510 -14.81 2.22 -1.10
C GLU A 510 -15.31 2.92 0.17
N THR A 511 -14.76 2.55 1.33
CA THR A 511 -15.15 3.13 2.63
C THR A 511 -14.95 4.65 2.65
N ARG A 512 -13.84 5.14 2.07
CA ARG A 512 -13.54 6.58 2.01
C ARG A 512 -14.48 7.32 1.05
N LEU A 513 -14.82 6.74 -0.09
CA LEU A 513 -15.78 7.31 -1.04
C LEU A 513 -17.20 7.39 -0.45
N GLN A 514 -17.64 6.36 0.28
CA GLN A 514 -18.92 6.39 1.00
C GLN A 514 -18.97 7.53 2.03
N GLN A 515 -17.91 7.69 2.82
CA GLN A 515 -17.80 8.79 3.78
C GLN A 515 -17.81 10.16 3.08
N ALA A 516 -17.12 10.28 1.94
CA ALA A 516 -17.13 11.50 1.13
C ALA A 516 -18.53 11.84 0.62
N LEU A 517 -19.29 10.85 0.12
CA LEU A 517 -20.67 11.00 -0.34
C LEU A 517 -21.61 11.45 0.79
N LEU A 518 -21.48 10.87 1.98
CA LEU A 518 -22.26 11.29 3.14
C LEU A 518 -21.99 12.75 3.52
N LEU A 519 -20.73 13.20 3.45
CA LEU A 519 -20.38 14.59 3.71
C LEU A 519 -20.84 15.55 2.60
N ALA A 520 -20.79 15.13 1.34
CA ALA A 520 -21.29 15.89 0.20
C ALA A 520 -22.81 16.10 0.30
N ARG A 521 -23.57 15.05 0.58
CA ARG A 521 -25.03 15.12 0.79
C ARG A 521 -25.41 15.97 2.00
N LYS A 522 -24.65 15.88 3.10
CA LYS A 522 -24.83 16.76 4.27
C LYS A 522 -24.63 18.24 3.96
N ARG A 523 -23.94 18.58 2.86
CA ARG A 523 -23.79 19.96 2.37
C ARG A 523 -24.91 20.40 1.41
N GLY A 524 -25.91 19.56 1.18
CA GLY A 524 -27.05 19.88 0.32
C GLY A 524 -26.90 19.47 -1.13
N LEU A 525 -25.80 18.81 -1.52
CA LEU A 525 -25.66 18.25 -2.87
C LEU A 525 -26.61 17.07 -3.03
N LYS A 526 -27.45 17.11 -4.07
CA LYS A 526 -28.38 16.06 -4.46
C LYS A 526 -28.04 15.60 -5.87
N LEU A 527 -28.29 14.33 -6.18
CA LEU A 527 -27.93 13.77 -7.48
C LEU A 527 -28.80 14.37 -8.58
N ASP A 528 -30.11 14.45 -8.32
CA ASP A 528 -31.08 15.17 -9.14
C ASP A 528 -31.69 16.27 -8.27
N GLN A 529 -31.45 17.52 -8.64
CA GLN A 529 -32.07 18.69 -8.04
C GLN A 529 -32.74 19.50 -9.14
N ASP A 530 -34.08 19.60 -9.07
CA ASP A 530 -34.90 20.36 -10.02
C ASP A 530 -34.66 19.94 -11.48
N GLY A 531 -34.25 18.69 -11.67
CA GLY A 531 -33.99 18.11 -12.96
C GLY A 531 -32.59 18.28 -13.53
N VAL A 532 -31.71 18.91 -12.76
CA VAL A 532 -30.30 19.08 -13.12
C VAL A 532 -29.49 18.05 -12.35
N VAL A 533 -28.71 17.24 -13.08
CA VAL A 533 -27.82 16.25 -12.47
C VAL A 533 -26.60 16.96 -11.89
N ASP A 534 -26.37 16.88 -10.58
CA ASP A 534 -25.16 17.46 -9.99
C ASP A 534 -23.94 16.61 -10.40
N ARG A 535 -23.11 17.19 -11.27
CA ARG A 535 -21.93 16.52 -11.83
C ARG A 535 -20.90 16.08 -10.79
N ALA A 536 -20.76 16.79 -9.65
CA ALA A 536 -19.82 16.37 -8.60
C ALA A 536 -20.28 15.08 -7.94
N LEU A 537 -21.56 15.02 -7.62
CA LEU A 537 -22.13 13.86 -6.95
C LEU A 537 -22.20 12.66 -7.92
N MET A 538 -22.52 12.93 -9.18
CA MET A 538 -22.48 11.96 -10.27
C MET A 538 -21.10 11.32 -10.42
N GLU A 539 -20.04 12.12 -10.54
CA GLU A 539 -18.66 11.63 -10.63
C GLU A 539 -18.24 10.87 -9.36
N LEU A 540 -18.65 11.33 -8.18
CA LEU A 540 -18.30 10.67 -6.92
C LEU A 540 -19.00 9.32 -6.74
N GLU A 541 -20.27 9.21 -7.13
CA GLU A 541 -21.02 7.96 -7.12
C GLU A 541 -20.53 6.99 -8.20
N SER A 542 -20.21 7.47 -9.41
CA SER A 542 -19.66 6.62 -10.47
C SER A 542 -18.30 6.03 -10.07
N ARG A 543 -17.48 6.77 -9.32
CA ARG A 543 -16.23 6.26 -8.71
C ARG A 543 -16.49 5.17 -7.69
N LEU A 544 -17.49 5.36 -6.82
CA LEU A 544 -17.86 4.33 -5.86
C LEU A 544 -18.29 3.05 -6.57
N ALA A 545 -19.14 3.16 -7.60
CA ALA A 545 -19.58 2.02 -8.40
C ALA A 545 -18.41 1.31 -9.08
N TYR A 546 -17.48 2.07 -9.66
CA TYR A 546 -16.27 1.53 -10.27
C TYR A 546 -15.38 0.80 -9.26
N ILE A 547 -15.11 1.37 -8.08
CA ILE A 547 -14.33 0.68 -7.04
C ILE A 547 -15.03 -0.62 -6.60
N CYS A 548 -16.36 -0.60 -6.47
CA CYS A 548 -17.14 -1.80 -6.15
C CYS A 548 -17.06 -2.85 -7.28
N GLU A 549 -17.04 -2.43 -8.54
CA GLU A 549 -16.79 -3.30 -9.69
C GLU A 549 -15.38 -3.93 -9.63
N CYS A 550 -14.35 -3.15 -9.26
CA CYS A 550 -12.98 -3.64 -9.11
C CYS A 550 -12.80 -4.62 -7.96
N ILE A 551 -13.58 -4.50 -6.88
CA ILE A 551 -13.60 -5.48 -5.77
C ILE A 551 -14.09 -6.84 -6.28
N ASN A 552 -15.00 -6.85 -7.26
CA ASN A 552 -15.48 -8.04 -7.97
C ASN A 552 -15.98 -9.19 -7.05
N THR A 553 -16.53 -8.84 -5.88
CA THR A 553 -17.29 -9.78 -5.05
C THR A 553 -18.78 -9.65 -5.37
N PRO A 554 -19.60 -10.69 -5.21
CA PRO A 554 -21.04 -10.61 -5.50
C PRO A 554 -21.76 -9.45 -4.78
N LEU A 555 -21.39 -9.19 -3.51
CA LEU A 555 -21.94 -8.07 -2.73
C LEU A 555 -21.50 -6.71 -3.31
N ALA A 556 -20.22 -6.57 -3.65
CA ALA A 556 -19.71 -5.34 -4.25
C ALA A 556 -20.28 -5.11 -5.65
N LEU A 557 -20.45 -6.15 -6.47
CA LEU A 557 -21.09 -6.06 -7.78
C LEU A 557 -22.56 -5.67 -7.67
N THR A 558 -23.31 -6.23 -6.70
CA THR A 558 -24.71 -5.85 -6.45
C THR A 558 -24.81 -4.38 -6.09
N LYS A 559 -23.89 -3.90 -5.23
CA LYS A 559 -23.78 -2.50 -4.86
C LYS A 559 -23.38 -1.62 -6.05
N ALA A 560 -22.43 -2.05 -6.88
CA ALA A 560 -22.03 -1.34 -8.09
C ALA A 560 -23.23 -1.18 -9.04
N HIS A 561 -23.99 -2.26 -9.25
CA HIS A 561 -25.22 -2.26 -10.05
C HIS A 561 -26.24 -1.24 -9.52
N GLN A 562 -26.57 -1.31 -8.22
CA GLN A 562 -27.51 -0.37 -7.59
C GLN A 562 -27.06 1.09 -7.68
N VAL A 563 -25.74 1.36 -7.61
CA VAL A 563 -25.23 2.72 -7.77
C VAL A 563 -25.35 3.16 -9.23
N TYR A 564 -24.91 2.34 -10.19
CA TYR A 564 -25.03 2.65 -11.62
C TYR A 564 -26.49 2.81 -12.07
N GLU A 565 -27.43 2.01 -11.56
CA GLU A 565 -28.86 2.13 -11.86
C GLU A 565 -29.43 3.48 -11.38
N ARG A 566 -29.04 3.94 -10.18
CA ARG A 566 -29.44 5.27 -9.69
C ARG A 566 -28.85 6.40 -10.54
N LEU A 567 -27.60 6.27 -10.97
CA LEU A 567 -26.97 7.26 -11.86
C LEU A 567 -27.62 7.25 -13.25
N TRP A 568 -27.97 6.06 -13.74
CA TRP A 568 -28.69 5.87 -14.98
C TRP A 568 -30.04 6.58 -14.97
N GLN A 569 -30.85 6.38 -13.92
CA GLN A 569 -32.15 7.05 -13.77
C GLN A 569 -32.01 8.58 -13.76
N ALA A 570 -30.99 9.12 -13.09
CA ALA A 570 -30.71 10.55 -13.08
C ALA A 570 -30.34 11.07 -14.48
N CYS A 571 -29.50 10.34 -15.23
CA CYS A 571 -29.17 10.64 -16.62
C CYS A 571 -30.39 10.57 -17.53
N ALA A 572 -31.17 9.49 -17.47
CA ALA A 572 -32.34 9.29 -18.32
C ALA A 572 -33.36 10.42 -18.16
N GLY A 573 -33.64 10.84 -16.91
CA GLY A 573 -34.52 11.98 -16.65
C GLY A 573 -33.97 13.30 -17.19
N ALA A 574 -32.65 13.51 -17.20
CA ALA A 574 -32.03 14.69 -17.80
C ALA A 574 -32.10 14.66 -19.33
N ILE A 575 -31.84 13.51 -19.95
CA ILE A 575 -31.89 13.32 -21.41
C ILE A 575 -33.30 13.62 -21.94
N ASP A 576 -34.34 13.13 -21.27
CA ASP A 576 -35.73 13.36 -21.68
C ASP A 576 -36.11 14.86 -21.71
N ARG A 577 -35.49 15.67 -20.84
CA ARG A 577 -35.74 17.13 -20.74
C ARG A 577 -35.00 17.94 -21.79
N LEU A 578 -33.87 17.45 -22.29
CA LEU A 578 -33.02 18.17 -23.23
C LEU A 578 -33.62 18.26 -24.65
N GLY A 579 -34.69 17.50 -24.93
CA GLY A 579 -35.38 17.53 -26.21
C GLY A 579 -34.50 17.13 -27.40
N LYS A 580 -34.94 17.44 -28.62
CA LYS A 580 -34.22 17.09 -29.87
C LYS A 580 -33.01 18.00 -30.16
N ASP A 581 -32.88 19.12 -29.45
CA ASP A 581 -31.89 20.15 -29.74
C ASP A 581 -30.57 19.97 -28.96
N GLY A 582 -30.56 19.14 -27.91
CA GLY A 582 -29.40 18.88 -27.04
C GLY A 582 -28.36 17.88 -27.58
N LYS A 583 -27.98 17.98 -28.87
CA LYS A 583 -27.17 16.94 -29.55
C LYS A 583 -25.77 16.70 -28.98
N ASP A 584 -25.24 17.56 -28.11
CA ASP A 584 -23.90 17.40 -27.52
C ASP A 584 -23.86 17.54 -25.99
N CYS A 585 -24.97 17.22 -25.31
CA CYS A 585 -25.04 17.22 -23.86
C CYS A 585 -24.15 16.11 -23.26
N TRP A 586 -23.34 16.47 -22.26
CA TRP A 586 -22.44 15.54 -21.57
C TRP A 586 -23.22 14.46 -20.83
N GLU A 587 -24.48 14.73 -20.47
CA GLU A 587 -25.44 13.81 -19.85
C GLU A 587 -25.73 12.60 -20.72
N ILE A 588 -25.86 12.78 -22.04
CA ILE A 588 -26.08 11.67 -23.00
C ILE A 588 -24.83 10.78 -23.01
N ARG A 589 -23.65 11.39 -23.12
CA ARG A 589 -22.37 10.66 -23.14
C ARG A 589 -22.15 9.88 -21.84
N GLU A 590 -22.43 10.50 -20.70
CA GLU A 590 -22.31 9.85 -19.40
C GLU A 590 -23.37 8.77 -19.21
N GLY A 591 -24.60 9.01 -19.68
CA GLY A 591 -25.68 8.02 -19.72
C GLY A 591 -25.27 6.77 -20.50
N MET A 592 -24.70 6.92 -21.71
CA MET A 592 -24.17 5.80 -22.50
C MET A 592 -23.10 5.00 -21.73
N ARG A 593 -22.14 5.70 -21.09
CA ARG A 593 -21.10 5.04 -20.30
C ARG A 593 -21.68 4.26 -19.13
N ILE A 594 -22.63 4.85 -18.41
CA ILE A 594 -23.30 4.19 -17.28
C ILE A 594 -24.11 3.00 -17.75
N ALA A 595 -24.90 3.13 -18.82
CA ALA A 595 -25.65 2.02 -19.39
C ALA A 595 -24.71 0.87 -19.80
N THR A 596 -23.58 1.20 -20.44
CA THR A 596 -22.57 0.19 -20.78
C THR A 596 -22.01 -0.52 -19.54
N ARG A 597 -21.70 0.24 -18.47
CA ARG A 597 -21.19 -0.32 -17.20
C ARG A 597 -22.24 -1.13 -16.46
N LEU A 598 -23.49 -0.70 -16.49
CA LEU A 598 -24.62 -1.40 -15.88
C LEU A 598 -24.87 -2.74 -16.58
N GLY A 599 -24.77 -2.75 -17.91
CA GLY A 599 -24.68 -3.97 -18.72
C GLY A 599 -23.60 -4.91 -18.23
N ASP A 600 -22.34 -4.46 -18.19
CA ASP A 600 -21.23 -5.32 -17.76
C ASP A 600 -21.39 -5.87 -16.34
N VAL A 601 -21.79 -5.02 -15.39
CA VAL A 601 -21.96 -5.44 -14.00
C VAL A 601 -23.13 -6.42 -13.88
N GLY A 602 -24.24 -6.19 -14.59
CA GLY A 602 -25.37 -7.11 -14.62
C GLY A 602 -25.01 -8.48 -15.21
N LEU A 603 -24.17 -8.52 -16.25
CA LEU A 603 -23.62 -9.76 -16.80
C LEU A 603 -22.63 -10.46 -15.85
N LYS A 604 -21.77 -9.70 -15.16
CA LYS A 604 -20.91 -10.26 -14.10
C LYS A 604 -21.72 -10.84 -12.95
N LEU A 605 -22.83 -10.19 -12.58
CA LEU A 605 -23.75 -10.70 -11.56
C LEU A 605 -24.45 -11.98 -12.00
N SER A 606 -24.94 -12.05 -13.24
CA SER A 606 -25.60 -13.25 -13.75
C SER A 606 -24.64 -14.44 -13.82
N THR A 607 -23.39 -14.21 -14.28
CA THR A 607 -22.36 -15.26 -14.35
C THR A 607 -21.81 -15.69 -13.00
N SER A 608 -21.83 -14.82 -11.98
CA SER A 608 -21.30 -15.16 -10.66
C SER A 608 -22.12 -16.26 -9.95
N GLY A 609 -23.41 -16.44 -10.27
CA GLY A 609 -24.26 -17.55 -9.83
C GLY A 609 -24.46 -17.75 -8.32
N LEU A 610 -23.73 -17.02 -7.47
CA LEU A 610 -23.44 -17.42 -6.09
C LEU A 610 -24.38 -16.85 -5.02
N ILE A 611 -25.26 -15.89 -5.34
CA ILE A 611 -26.11 -15.23 -4.32
C ILE A 611 -27.58 -15.04 -4.75
N LEU A 612 -27.90 -15.25 -6.02
CA LEU A 612 -29.16 -14.82 -6.60
C LEU A 612 -30.09 -16.00 -6.89
N ASP A 613 -31.37 -15.84 -6.59
CA ASP A 613 -32.44 -16.73 -7.06
C ASP A 613 -32.31 -16.86 -8.59
N PRO A 614 -32.37 -18.08 -9.17
CA PRO A 614 -32.33 -18.29 -10.62
C PRO A 614 -33.20 -17.31 -11.43
N LEU A 615 -34.35 -16.89 -10.90
CA LEU A 615 -35.20 -15.87 -11.54
C LEU A 615 -34.51 -14.50 -11.64
N SER A 616 -33.90 -14.06 -10.54
CA SER A 616 -33.17 -12.78 -10.51
C SER A 616 -31.90 -12.77 -11.38
N ILE A 617 -31.31 -13.94 -11.67
CA ILE A 617 -30.21 -14.08 -12.64
C ILE A 617 -30.71 -13.76 -14.05
N VAL A 618 -31.84 -14.35 -14.45
CA VAL A 618 -32.44 -14.11 -15.77
C VAL A 618 -32.88 -12.65 -15.92
N ASP A 619 -33.47 -12.07 -14.88
CA ASP A 619 -33.90 -10.66 -14.89
C ASP A 619 -32.71 -9.69 -14.95
N SER A 620 -31.63 -9.99 -14.20
CA SER A 620 -30.39 -9.20 -14.24
C SER A 620 -29.71 -9.29 -15.60
N GLN A 621 -29.67 -10.48 -16.20
CA GLN A 621 -29.13 -10.67 -17.55
C GLN A 621 -29.95 -9.91 -18.59
N ARG A 622 -31.28 -10.02 -18.57
CA ARG A 622 -32.16 -9.31 -19.52
C ARG A 622 -32.02 -7.79 -19.38
N SER A 623 -32.00 -7.29 -18.14
CA SER A 623 -31.81 -5.86 -17.89
C SER A 623 -30.44 -5.39 -18.42
N ALA A 624 -29.39 -6.19 -18.20
CA ALA A 624 -28.06 -5.90 -18.71
C ALA A 624 -28.01 -5.85 -20.25
N GLU A 625 -28.67 -6.79 -20.93
CA GLU A 625 -28.82 -6.80 -22.39
C GLU A 625 -29.52 -5.51 -22.88
N GLN A 626 -30.61 -5.11 -22.23
CA GLN A 626 -31.35 -3.89 -22.58
C GLN A 626 -30.51 -2.61 -22.41
N TYR A 627 -29.69 -2.51 -21.35
CA TYR A 627 -28.80 -1.36 -21.18
C TYR A 627 -27.70 -1.29 -22.25
N LEU A 628 -27.15 -2.45 -22.67
CA LEU A 628 -26.17 -2.50 -23.75
C LEU A 628 -26.81 -2.12 -25.09
N VAL A 629 -27.98 -2.67 -25.40
CA VAL A 629 -28.76 -2.33 -26.61
C VAL A 629 -29.09 -0.84 -26.61
N TRP A 630 -29.53 -0.28 -25.48
CA TRP A 630 -29.78 1.16 -25.36
C TRP A 630 -28.50 1.97 -25.64
N SER A 631 -27.37 1.62 -25.02
CA SER A 631 -26.12 2.36 -25.24
C SER A 631 -25.67 2.31 -26.70
N VAL A 632 -25.84 1.17 -27.38
CA VAL A 632 -25.50 1.03 -28.80
C VAL A 632 -26.44 1.86 -29.67
N THR A 633 -27.75 1.76 -29.45
CA THR A 633 -28.75 2.48 -30.26
C THR A 633 -28.60 3.99 -30.18
N GLN A 634 -28.40 4.54 -28.97
CA GLN A 634 -28.12 5.96 -28.80
C GLN A 634 -26.82 6.39 -29.47
N GLY A 635 -25.79 5.57 -29.32
CA GLY A 635 -24.48 5.84 -29.90
C GLY A 635 -24.45 5.84 -31.43
N LEU A 636 -25.33 5.05 -32.04
CA LEU A 636 -25.55 5.03 -33.49
C LEU A 636 -26.43 6.20 -33.99
N GLY A 637 -26.90 7.07 -33.09
CA GLY A 637 -27.80 8.17 -33.43
C GLY A 637 -29.18 7.71 -33.91
N LEU A 638 -29.56 6.46 -33.61
CA LEU A 638 -30.89 5.95 -33.90
C LEU A 638 -31.83 6.63 -32.92
N ALA A 639 -32.59 7.61 -33.40
CA ALA A 639 -33.70 8.16 -32.64
C ALA A 639 -34.64 6.99 -32.31
N VAL A 640 -34.58 6.51 -31.07
CA VAL A 640 -35.58 5.59 -30.56
C VAL A 640 -36.89 6.37 -30.64
N GLY A 641 -37.73 6.05 -31.63
CA GLY A 641 -39.07 6.61 -31.72
C GLY A 641 -39.76 6.37 -30.39
N ASP A 642 -40.19 7.46 -29.74
CA ASP A 642 -40.77 7.54 -28.40
C ASP A 642 -40.11 6.58 -27.38
N GLY A 643 -39.15 7.08 -26.60
CA GLY A 643 -38.41 6.36 -25.54
C GLY A 643 -39.25 5.68 -24.44
N GLU A 644 -40.56 5.58 -24.62
CA GLU A 644 -41.53 4.90 -23.77
C GLU A 644 -41.27 3.39 -23.65
N ALA A 645 -40.75 2.72 -24.69
CA ALA A 645 -40.47 1.28 -24.66
C ALA A 645 -39.34 0.93 -23.66
N PHE A 646 -38.29 1.76 -23.59
CA PHE A 646 -37.19 1.57 -22.64
C PHE A 646 -37.49 2.14 -21.24
N ARG A 647 -38.50 3.00 -21.08
CA ARG A 647 -38.97 3.44 -19.75
C ARG A 647 -39.59 2.30 -18.93
N LYS A 648 -40.11 1.26 -19.58
CA LYS A 648 -40.76 0.10 -18.93
C LYS A 648 -39.79 -1.04 -18.60
N ILE A 649 -38.47 -0.81 -18.60
CA ILE A 649 -37.55 -1.77 -17.97
C ILE A 649 -38.01 -1.89 -16.52
N PRO A 650 -38.46 -3.07 -16.05
CA PRO A 650 -39.01 -3.22 -14.71
C PRO A 650 -37.92 -2.85 -13.72
N THR A 651 -38.03 -1.69 -13.08
CA THR A 651 -37.14 -1.40 -11.96
C THR A 651 -37.55 -2.33 -10.83
N ALA A 652 -36.57 -2.96 -10.17
CA ALA A 652 -36.84 -3.90 -9.07
C ALA A 652 -37.65 -3.26 -7.91
N ASN A 653 -37.83 -1.93 -7.92
CA ASN A 653 -38.59 -1.17 -6.95
C ASN A 653 -40.10 -1.06 -7.21
N ASP A 654 -40.61 -1.40 -8.41
CA ASP A 654 -42.05 -1.30 -8.69
C ASP A 654 -42.91 -2.36 -7.97
N GLN A 655 -42.28 -3.27 -7.21
CA GLN A 655 -42.96 -4.19 -6.28
C GLN A 655 -42.89 -3.75 -4.81
N SER A 656 -42.43 -2.54 -4.50
CA SER A 656 -42.09 -2.16 -3.13
C SER A 656 -42.74 -0.83 -2.71
N VAL A 657 -43.89 -0.92 -2.03
CA VAL A 657 -44.32 0.10 -1.06
C VAL A 657 -43.35 0.01 0.12
N PHE A 658 -42.19 0.66 0.02
CA PHE A 658 -41.23 0.79 1.12
C PHE A 658 -41.31 2.18 1.74
N ALA A 659 -41.63 2.17 3.03
CA ALA A 659 -41.65 3.35 3.90
C ALA A 659 -40.26 4.02 4.00
N LYS A 660 -40.30 5.31 4.33
CA LYS A 660 -39.18 6.25 4.54
C LYS A 660 -37.95 5.65 5.26
N PRO A 661 -36.73 6.13 4.97
CA PRO A 661 -35.50 5.52 5.47
C PRO A 661 -35.24 5.91 6.93
N GLY A 662 -35.27 4.93 7.83
CA GLY A 662 -34.77 5.04 9.19
C GLY A 662 -34.28 3.68 9.69
N GLY A 663 -32.96 3.53 9.87
CA GLY A 663 -32.34 2.40 10.59
C GLY A 663 -31.58 1.41 9.71
N ILE A 664 -30.29 1.21 10.01
CA ILE A 664 -29.32 0.39 9.25
C ILE A 664 -29.35 -1.12 9.60
N PHE A 665 -30.30 -1.60 10.43
CA PHE A 665 -30.37 -3.03 10.78
C PHE A 665 -31.80 -3.53 10.92
N SER A 666 -32.40 -4.02 9.83
CA SER A 666 -33.58 -4.88 9.86
C SER A 666 -33.70 -5.70 8.56
N PHE A 667 -32.82 -6.67 8.37
CA PHE A 667 -32.93 -7.66 7.30
C PHE A 667 -33.02 -9.03 7.97
N LEU A 668 -34.24 -9.44 8.36
CA LEU A 668 -34.67 -10.82 8.67
C LEU A 668 -36.09 -10.80 9.26
N THR A 669 -37.12 -10.71 8.41
CA THR A 669 -38.41 -11.37 8.68
C THR A 669 -39.02 -11.86 7.36
N LYS A 670 -39.33 -13.17 7.32
CA LYS A 670 -39.96 -13.87 6.20
C LYS A 670 -41.41 -13.39 6.04
N SER A 671 -41.76 -12.92 4.84
CA SER A 671 -43.15 -12.79 4.38
C SER A 671 -43.45 -13.92 3.40
N LYS A 672 -44.51 -14.71 3.68
CA LYS A 672 -45.06 -15.75 2.81
C LYS A 672 -45.73 -15.09 1.61
N GLN A 673 -45.30 -15.40 0.39
CA GLN A 673 -46.06 -15.14 -0.83
C GLN A 673 -46.89 -16.37 -1.22
N PRO A 674 -48.05 -16.18 -1.88
CA PRO A 674 -48.93 -17.27 -2.30
C PRO A 674 -48.37 -18.01 -3.51
N ILE A 675 -48.52 -19.33 -3.48
CA ILE A 675 -48.17 -20.25 -4.57
C ILE A 675 -49.11 -19.98 -5.74
N ILE A 676 -48.57 -19.53 -6.87
CA ILE A 676 -49.25 -19.51 -8.17
C ILE A 676 -48.63 -20.64 -8.99
N ASP A 677 -49.47 -21.59 -9.42
CA ASP A 677 -49.09 -22.76 -10.23
C ASP A 677 -48.34 -22.35 -11.50
N ARG A 678 -47.19 -23.00 -11.71
CA ARG A 678 -46.18 -22.62 -12.70
C ARG A 678 -45.78 -23.80 -13.57
N ASP A 679 -46.73 -24.28 -14.38
CA ASP A 679 -46.47 -25.26 -15.43
C ASP A 679 -46.87 -24.64 -16.79
N SER A 680 -45.91 -24.03 -17.53
CA SER A 680 -45.89 -23.94 -19.03
C SER A 680 -45.01 -22.84 -19.70
N THR A 681 -44.29 -21.95 -19.02
CA THR A 681 -43.73 -20.71 -19.66
C THR A 681 -42.21 -20.57 -19.84
N THR A 682 -41.43 -21.65 -19.94
CA THR A 682 -39.96 -21.53 -20.17
C THR A 682 -39.54 -21.24 -21.61
N ALA A 683 -40.43 -21.34 -22.61
CA ALA A 683 -40.06 -21.20 -24.03
C ALA A 683 -40.14 -19.79 -24.64
N SER A 684 -40.68 -18.78 -23.93
CA SER A 684 -40.96 -17.44 -24.51
C SER A 684 -39.87 -16.37 -24.26
N ALA A 685 -38.91 -16.63 -23.37
CA ALA A 685 -37.95 -15.62 -22.91
C ALA A 685 -36.90 -15.16 -23.96
N SER A 686 -36.66 -15.93 -25.03
CA SER A 686 -35.60 -15.69 -26.03
C SER A 686 -36.04 -14.93 -27.28
N GLN A 687 -37.34 -14.73 -27.48
CA GLN A 687 -37.87 -13.96 -28.62
C GLN A 687 -37.55 -12.46 -28.62
N PRO A 688 -37.58 -11.72 -27.47
CA PRO A 688 -37.38 -10.27 -27.50
C PRO A 688 -35.96 -9.87 -27.92
N LEU A 689 -34.94 -10.58 -27.42
CA LEU A 689 -33.54 -10.29 -27.75
C LEU A 689 -33.26 -10.45 -29.26
N LYS A 690 -33.86 -11.46 -29.91
CA LYS A 690 -33.68 -11.68 -31.36
C LYS A 690 -34.22 -10.51 -32.18
N ALA A 691 -35.33 -9.90 -31.78
CA ALA A 691 -35.90 -8.75 -32.46
C ALA A 691 -35.03 -7.50 -32.29
N GLU A 692 -34.52 -7.26 -31.07
CA GLU A 692 -33.61 -6.15 -30.79
C GLU A 692 -32.28 -6.29 -31.55
N VAL A 693 -31.72 -7.50 -31.60
CA VAL A 693 -30.50 -7.76 -32.38
C VAL A 693 -30.76 -7.60 -33.87
N ALA A 694 -31.92 -8.02 -34.40
CA ALA A 694 -32.27 -7.78 -35.80
C ALA A 694 -32.33 -6.27 -36.15
N LEU A 695 -32.80 -5.43 -35.23
CA LEU A 695 -32.78 -3.98 -35.39
C LEU A 695 -31.35 -3.41 -35.41
N LEU A 696 -30.49 -3.88 -34.49
CA LEU A 696 -29.06 -3.51 -34.48
C LEU A 696 -28.35 -3.94 -35.76
N GLU A 697 -28.62 -5.16 -36.22
CA GLU A 697 -28.13 -5.71 -37.47
C GLU A 697 -28.52 -4.82 -38.67
N ALA A 698 -29.80 -4.44 -38.79
CA ALA A 698 -30.28 -3.55 -39.84
C ALA A 698 -29.64 -2.15 -39.78
N SER A 699 -29.40 -1.65 -38.56
CA SER A 699 -28.77 -0.34 -38.34
C SER A 699 -27.29 -0.34 -38.74
N LEU A 700 -26.57 -1.40 -38.40
CA LEU A 700 -25.18 -1.59 -38.83
C LEU A 700 -25.08 -1.76 -40.35
N ASP A 701 -26.04 -2.44 -40.99
CA ASP A 701 -26.11 -2.54 -42.45
C ASP A 701 -26.32 -1.17 -43.10
N ALA A 702 -27.21 -0.34 -42.54
CA ALA A 702 -27.43 1.03 -43.01
C ALA A 702 -26.14 1.89 -42.89
N LEU A 703 -25.42 1.79 -41.76
CA LEU A 703 -24.15 2.48 -41.57
C LEU A 703 -23.07 1.99 -42.53
N ASN A 704 -23.05 0.69 -42.82
CA ASN A 704 -22.11 0.09 -43.77
C ASN A 704 -22.36 0.57 -45.21
N GLN A 705 -23.56 1.04 -45.55
CA GLN A 705 -23.87 1.62 -46.86
C GLN A 705 -23.46 3.10 -46.98
N LEU A 706 -23.16 3.77 -45.87
CA LEU A 706 -22.71 5.17 -45.89
C LEU A 706 -21.26 5.28 -46.38
N PRO A 707 -20.89 6.40 -47.02
CA PRO A 707 -19.50 6.67 -47.37
C PRO A 707 -18.63 6.80 -46.10
N PRO A 708 -17.34 6.40 -46.14
CA PRO A 708 -16.42 6.41 -44.98
C PRO A 708 -16.46 7.68 -44.14
N GLU A 709 -16.51 8.84 -44.79
CA GLU A 709 -16.52 10.16 -44.15
C GLU A 709 -17.75 10.41 -43.26
N LYS A 710 -18.86 9.72 -43.52
CA LYS A 710 -20.12 9.88 -42.77
C LYS A 710 -20.30 8.88 -41.64
N ILE A 711 -19.53 7.79 -41.59
CA ILE A 711 -19.80 6.67 -40.66
C ILE A 711 -19.49 7.06 -39.21
N LEU A 712 -18.29 7.59 -38.92
CA LEU A 712 -17.83 7.84 -37.54
C LEU A 712 -17.13 9.21 -37.32
N GLY A 713 -17.21 10.11 -38.30
CA GLY A 713 -16.73 11.48 -38.22
C GLY A 713 -17.68 12.52 -38.82
N GLY A 714 -18.89 12.09 -39.21
CA GLY A 714 -19.92 13.01 -39.66
C GLY A 714 -20.41 13.90 -38.51
N PRO A 715 -21.11 15.00 -38.81
CA PRO A 715 -21.64 15.95 -37.81
C PRO A 715 -22.67 15.34 -36.83
N TYR A 716 -22.90 14.03 -36.88
CA TYR A 716 -23.96 13.33 -36.16
C TYR A 716 -23.44 12.52 -34.96
N ILE A 717 -22.18 12.07 -34.95
CA ILE A 717 -21.63 11.24 -33.87
C ILE A 717 -20.27 11.79 -33.45
N SER A 718 -20.17 12.31 -32.23
CA SER A 718 -18.89 12.76 -31.69
C SER A 718 -17.90 11.59 -31.59
N PRO A 719 -16.58 11.83 -31.76
CA PRO A 719 -15.55 10.82 -31.54
C PRO A 719 -15.64 10.08 -30.20
N THR A 720 -16.16 10.74 -29.17
CA THR A 720 -16.36 10.12 -27.85
C THR A 720 -17.58 9.19 -27.84
N ALA A 721 -18.68 9.60 -28.46
CA ALA A 721 -19.86 8.76 -28.60
C ALA A 721 -19.53 7.52 -29.45
N SER A 722 -18.78 7.66 -30.54
CA SER A 722 -18.37 6.51 -31.35
C SER A 722 -17.54 5.51 -30.55
N ARG A 723 -16.58 5.97 -29.74
CA ARG A 723 -15.80 5.09 -28.86
C ARG A 723 -16.66 4.36 -27.84
N ALA A 724 -17.56 5.07 -27.17
CA ALA A 724 -18.49 4.47 -26.22
C ALA A 724 -19.40 3.41 -26.89
N THR A 725 -19.90 3.71 -28.09
CA THR A 725 -20.76 2.80 -28.87
C THR A 725 -20.05 1.50 -29.23
N ILE A 726 -18.83 1.60 -29.74
CA ILE A 726 -18.03 0.43 -30.14
C ILE A 726 -17.65 -0.41 -28.93
N LEU A 727 -17.35 0.23 -27.79
CA LEU A 727 -17.10 -0.48 -26.54
C LEU A 727 -18.35 -1.24 -26.07
N ALA A 728 -19.52 -0.61 -26.10
CA ALA A 728 -20.79 -1.25 -25.75
C ALA A 728 -21.13 -2.40 -26.70
N LEU A 729 -20.96 -2.19 -28.01
CA LEU A 729 -21.19 -3.21 -29.04
C LEU A 729 -20.24 -4.40 -28.87
N THR A 730 -18.96 -4.15 -28.60
CA THR A 730 -17.96 -5.20 -28.35
C THR A 730 -18.34 -6.02 -27.12
N ARG A 731 -18.74 -5.37 -26.03
CA ARG A 731 -19.18 -6.03 -24.79
C ARG A 731 -20.44 -6.88 -25.01
N PHE A 732 -21.40 -6.33 -25.75
CA PHE A 732 -22.61 -7.04 -26.12
C PHE A 732 -22.34 -8.26 -27.00
N ILE A 733 -21.41 -8.17 -27.96
CA ILE A 733 -21.02 -9.33 -28.79
C ILE A 733 -20.33 -10.41 -27.96
N VAL A 734 -19.45 -10.04 -27.03
CA VAL A 734 -18.81 -11.00 -26.11
C VAL A 734 -19.86 -11.71 -25.26
N HIS A 735 -20.87 -10.99 -24.78
CA HIS A 735 -22.02 -11.59 -24.10
C HIS A 735 -22.78 -12.55 -25.00
N LEU A 736 -23.17 -12.11 -26.20
CA LEU A 736 -23.87 -12.96 -27.17
C LEU A 736 -23.07 -14.22 -27.50
N ALA A 737 -21.74 -14.18 -27.51
CA ALA A 737 -20.90 -15.36 -27.72
C ALA A 737 -21.09 -16.43 -26.64
N THR A 738 -21.60 -16.08 -25.46
CA THR A 738 -21.95 -17.04 -24.40
C THR A 738 -23.39 -17.57 -24.52
N VAL A 739 -24.28 -16.82 -25.18
CA VAL A 739 -25.72 -17.13 -25.27
C VAL A 739 -26.10 -17.75 -26.62
N ASP A 740 -25.70 -17.11 -27.72
CA ASP A 740 -25.90 -17.54 -29.11
C ASP A 740 -24.70 -17.12 -29.98
N VAL A 741 -23.75 -18.05 -30.10
CA VAL A 741 -22.51 -17.86 -30.87
C VAL A 741 -22.76 -17.52 -32.34
N ASN A 742 -23.85 -18.00 -32.96
CA ASN A 742 -24.16 -17.67 -34.36
C ASN A 742 -24.62 -16.22 -34.49
N LEU A 743 -25.45 -15.76 -33.55
CA LEU A 743 -25.88 -14.36 -33.48
C LEU A 743 -24.69 -13.43 -33.23
N ALA A 744 -23.80 -13.80 -32.31
CA ALA A 744 -22.56 -13.09 -32.05
C ALA A 744 -21.69 -12.98 -33.32
N TYR A 745 -21.52 -14.08 -34.07
CA TYR A 745 -20.77 -14.08 -35.33
C TYR A 745 -21.37 -13.11 -36.37
N ARG A 746 -22.69 -13.13 -36.58
CA ARG A 746 -23.34 -12.22 -37.54
C ARG A 746 -23.16 -10.76 -37.16
N LEU A 747 -23.36 -10.45 -35.88
CA LEU A 747 -23.22 -9.09 -35.37
C LEU A 747 -21.75 -8.62 -35.44
N GLN A 748 -20.80 -9.50 -35.09
CA GLN A 748 -19.36 -9.24 -35.19
C GLN A 748 -18.92 -8.98 -36.63
N LYS A 749 -19.42 -9.76 -37.60
CA LYS A 749 -19.12 -9.58 -39.03
C LYS A 749 -19.54 -8.20 -39.54
N ARG A 750 -20.75 -7.75 -39.18
CA ARG A 750 -21.24 -6.41 -39.53
C ARG A 750 -20.44 -5.31 -38.85
N THR A 751 -20.14 -5.48 -37.56
CA THR A 751 -19.33 -4.54 -36.78
C THR A 751 -17.94 -4.35 -37.39
N HIS A 752 -17.27 -5.46 -37.74
CA HIS A 752 -15.97 -5.41 -38.42
C HIS A 752 -16.05 -4.67 -39.76
N GLY A 753 -17.08 -4.92 -40.57
CA GLY A 753 -17.28 -4.20 -41.84
C GLY A 753 -17.46 -2.69 -41.67
N VAL A 754 -18.23 -2.26 -40.66
CA VAL A 754 -18.39 -0.84 -40.32
C VAL A 754 -17.07 -0.22 -39.86
N LEU A 755 -16.34 -0.91 -38.97
CA LEU A 755 -15.04 -0.43 -38.46
C LEU A 755 -13.99 -0.32 -39.56
N GLN A 756 -13.89 -1.31 -40.45
CA GLN A 756 -12.95 -1.33 -41.55
C GLN A 756 -13.15 -0.14 -42.50
N LYS A 757 -14.42 0.20 -42.81
CA LYS A 757 -14.73 1.38 -43.64
C LYS A 757 -14.51 2.70 -42.92
N ALA A 758 -14.62 2.72 -41.59
CA ALA A 758 -14.49 3.94 -40.81
C ALA A 758 -13.04 4.34 -40.53
N ILE A 759 -12.05 3.47 -40.77
CA ILE A 759 -10.63 3.84 -40.66
C ILE A 759 -10.32 4.85 -41.76
N PRO A 760 -9.97 6.11 -41.42
CA PRO A 760 -9.63 7.09 -42.43
C PRO A 760 -8.29 6.72 -43.06
N GLY A 761 -8.24 6.65 -44.40
CA GLY A 761 -7.05 6.28 -45.17
C GLY A 761 -5.86 7.23 -44.99
N ASN A 762 -6.06 8.43 -44.41
CA ASN A 762 -5.00 9.40 -44.13
C ASN A 762 -5.25 10.17 -42.83
N LEU A 763 -5.06 9.51 -41.68
CA LEU A 763 -5.16 10.12 -40.34
C LEU A 763 -3.97 11.03 -39.97
N ASN A 764 -3.00 11.24 -40.87
CA ASN A 764 -1.64 11.44 -40.41
C ASN A 764 -1.27 12.82 -39.84
N ASN A 765 -2.01 13.93 -39.97
CA ASN A 765 -1.35 15.24 -39.73
C ASN A 765 -2.03 16.34 -38.90
N ASN A 766 -3.25 16.22 -38.36
CA ASN A 766 -3.92 17.44 -37.88
C ASN A 766 -3.88 17.69 -36.35
N SER A 767 -3.97 16.66 -35.49
CA SER A 767 -3.81 16.84 -34.03
C SER A 767 -3.38 15.56 -33.29
N PRO A 768 -2.72 15.68 -32.11
CA PRO A 768 -2.41 14.53 -31.25
C PRO A 768 -3.66 13.71 -30.85
N ASP A 769 -4.78 14.37 -30.58
CA ASP A 769 -6.06 13.74 -30.23
C ASP A 769 -6.64 12.93 -31.40
N ALA A 770 -6.58 13.48 -32.62
CA ALA A 770 -6.99 12.81 -33.85
C ALA A 770 -6.13 11.59 -34.15
N PHE A 771 -4.80 11.73 -34.00
CA PHE A 771 -3.84 10.64 -34.14
C PHE A 771 -4.14 9.51 -33.17
N LEU A 772 -4.35 9.85 -31.89
CA LEU A 772 -4.68 8.88 -30.86
C LEU A 772 -6.02 8.18 -31.16
N HIS A 773 -7.01 8.92 -31.64
CA HIS A 773 -8.31 8.39 -32.01
C HIS A 773 -8.24 7.43 -33.19
N GLY A 774 -7.44 7.77 -34.19
CA GLY A 774 -7.14 6.89 -35.31
C GLY A 774 -6.49 5.58 -34.88
N ASN A 775 -5.49 5.65 -33.99
CA ASN A 775 -4.84 4.44 -33.46
C ASN A 775 -5.78 3.60 -32.59
N TRP A 776 -6.62 4.24 -31.79
CA TRP A 776 -7.67 3.56 -31.02
C TRP A 776 -8.62 2.80 -31.97
N PHE A 777 -9.04 3.44 -33.06
CA PHE A 777 -9.91 2.83 -34.06
C PHE A 777 -9.26 1.64 -34.77
N GLN A 778 -8.01 1.79 -35.20
CA GLN A 778 -7.22 0.69 -35.79
C GLN A 778 -7.08 -0.49 -34.82
N THR A 779 -6.85 -0.21 -33.53
CA THR A 779 -6.78 -1.25 -32.49
C THR A 779 -8.12 -1.98 -32.34
N ARG A 780 -9.25 -1.27 -32.39
CA ARG A 780 -10.58 -1.87 -32.28
C ARG A 780 -11.00 -2.64 -33.51
N GLU A 781 -10.63 -2.19 -34.71
CA GLU A 781 -10.84 -2.95 -35.94
C GLU A 781 -10.05 -4.25 -35.93
N ALA A 782 -8.78 -4.22 -35.52
CA ALA A 782 -7.95 -5.41 -35.40
C ALA A 782 -8.52 -6.39 -34.36
N LEU A 783 -9.00 -5.88 -33.21
CA LEU A 783 -9.69 -6.71 -32.22
C LEU A 783 -10.96 -7.33 -32.80
N ALA A 784 -11.73 -6.55 -33.56
CA ALA A 784 -12.93 -7.04 -34.22
C ALA A 784 -12.63 -8.11 -35.27
N ALA A 785 -11.51 -8.01 -36.00
CA ALA A 785 -11.05 -9.02 -36.94
C ALA A 785 -10.65 -10.32 -36.21
N VAL A 786 -9.96 -10.22 -35.08
CA VAL A 786 -9.58 -11.36 -34.23
C VAL A 786 -10.82 -12.09 -33.70
N TYR A 787 -11.79 -11.36 -33.15
CA TYR A 787 -13.06 -11.96 -32.69
C TYR A 787 -13.89 -12.55 -33.84
N LEU A 788 -13.89 -11.92 -35.02
CA LEU A 788 -14.56 -12.48 -36.19
C LEU A 788 -13.92 -13.81 -36.63
N ALA A 789 -12.58 -13.87 -36.61
CA ALA A 789 -11.84 -15.08 -36.92
C ALA A 789 -12.15 -16.21 -35.93
N GLU A 790 -12.13 -15.91 -34.62
CA GLU A 790 -12.44 -16.86 -33.55
C GLU A 790 -13.89 -17.37 -33.62
N LEU A 791 -14.88 -16.48 -33.68
CA LEU A 791 -16.29 -16.85 -33.76
C LEU A 791 -16.61 -17.59 -35.07
N GLY A 792 -16.03 -17.14 -36.19
CA GLY A 792 -16.22 -17.76 -37.49
C GLY A 792 -15.62 -19.17 -37.58
N TYR A 793 -14.48 -19.40 -36.90
CA TYR A 793 -13.91 -20.72 -36.77
C TYR A 793 -14.77 -21.63 -35.87
N ALA A 794 -15.18 -21.13 -34.70
CA ALA A 794 -16.02 -21.88 -33.74
C ALA A 794 -17.38 -22.29 -34.34
N THR A 795 -17.98 -21.42 -35.16
CA THR A 795 -19.25 -21.68 -35.87
C THR A 795 -19.10 -22.47 -37.16
N LYS A 796 -17.88 -22.68 -37.65
CA LYS A 796 -17.58 -23.24 -38.98
C LYS A 796 -18.11 -22.39 -40.15
N HIS A 797 -18.39 -21.10 -39.94
CA HIS A 797 -18.77 -20.17 -41.01
C HIS A 797 -17.55 -19.65 -41.79
N LEU A 798 -16.35 -19.70 -41.21
CA LEU A 798 -15.10 -19.32 -41.87
C LEU A 798 -14.22 -20.55 -42.13
N LYS A 799 -13.61 -20.57 -43.31
CA LYS A 799 -12.57 -21.55 -43.64
C LYS A 799 -11.26 -21.17 -42.92
N PRO A 800 -10.38 -22.14 -42.63
CA PRO A 800 -9.06 -21.90 -42.04
C PRO A 800 -8.26 -20.77 -42.73
N GLU A 801 -8.32 -20.70 -44.06
CA GLU A 801 -7.65 -19.66 -44.86
C GLU A 801 -8.09 -18.26 -44.42
N SER A 802 -9.41 -18.05 -44.31
CA SER A 802 -9.99 -16.75 -43.94
C SER A 802 -9.68 -16.37 -42.49
N VAL A 803 -9.57 -17.35 -41.58
CA VAL A 803 -9.15 -17.13 -40.18
C VAL A 803 -7.72 -16.62 -40.14
N VAL A 804 -6.83 -17.25 -40.93
CA VAL A 804 -5.43 -16.84 -41.07
C VAL A 804 -5.32 -15.44 -41.67
N ASP A 805 -6.06 -15.15 -42.74
CA ASP A 805 -6.05 -13.85 -43.41
C ASP A 805 -6.51 -12.72 -42.48
N LEU A 806 -7.59 -12.94 -41.72
CA LEU A 806 -8.10 -11.97 -40.74
C LEU A 806 -7.08 -11.70 -39.63
N CYS A 807 -6.48 -12.75 -39.05
CA CYS A 807 -5.49 -12.59 -37.99
C CYS A 807 -4.20 -11.92 -38.50
N GLN A 808 -3.75 -12.23 -39.72
CA GLN A 808 -2.59 -11.58 -40.34
C GLN A 808 -2.88 -10.12 -40.70
N SER A 809 -4.09 -9.79 -41.14
CA SER A 809 -4.53 -8.40 -41.33
C SER A 809 -4.50 -7.62 -40.01
N ALA A 810 -5.06 -8.22 -38.94
CA ALA A 810 -5.05 -7.64 -37.60
C ALA A 810 -3.61 -7.40 -37.10
N LEU A 811 -2.70 -8.37 -37.26
CA LEU A 811 -1.29 -8.20 -36.88
C LEU A 811 -0.59 -7.07 -37.63
N ARG A 812 -0.82 -6.95 -38.95
CA ARG A 812 -0.25 -5.84 -39.75
C ARG A 812 -0.76 -4.47 -39.27
N SER A 813 -2.04 -4.37 -38.96
CA SER A 813 -2.65 -3.16 -38.40
C SER A 813 -2.03 -2.81 -37.03
N LEU A 814 -1.88 -3.80 -36.16
CA LEU A 814 -1.34 -3.62 -34.80
C LEU A 814 0.15 -3.32 -34.80
N ASP A 815 0.94 -3.95 -35.68
CA ASP A 815 2.35 -3.60 -35.88
C ASP A 815 2.50 -2.15 -36.35
N SER A 816 1.60 -1.69 -37.23
CA SER A 816 1.58 -0.29 -37.66
C SER A 816 1.28 0.63 -36.48
N VAL A 817 0.31 0.30 -35.62
CA VAL A 817 0.05 1.08 -34.40
C VAL A 817 1.27 1.08 -33.48
N LEU A 818 1.88 -0.09 -33.21
CA LEU A 818 2.96 -0.23 -32.24
C LEU A 818 4.31 0.37 -32.72
N SER A 819 4.55 0.43 -34.03
CA SER A 819 5.77 0.97 -34.64
C SER A 819 5.76 2.49 -34.82
N LYS A 820 4.61 3.16 -34.73
CA LYS A 820 4.52 4.63 -34.89
C LYS A 820 5.34 5.35 -33.82
N GLU A 821 6.40 6.02 -34.27
CA GLU A 821 7.34 6.77 -33.42
C GLU A 821 6.68 7.93 -32.65
N ARG A 822 5.56 8.49 -33.14
CA ARG A 822 4.86 9.63 -32.49
C ARG A 822 4.40 9.38 -31.06
N PHE A 823 4.31 8.13 -30.60
CA PHE A 823 4.12 7.88 -29.17
C PHE A 823 5.30 8.36 -28.29
N GLN A 824 6.39 8.82 -28.88
CA GLN A 824 7.53 9.46 -28.20
C GLN A 824 7.34 10.98 -28.03
N ASP A 825 6.33 11.59 -28.65
CA ASP A 825 6.05 13.03 -28.51
C ASP A 825 5.74 13.37 -27.04
N GLU A 826 6.11 14.58 -26.59
CA GLU A 826 5.90 15.02 -25.20
C GLU A 826 4.45 14.90 -24.73
N VAL A 827 3.48 15.02 -25.65
CA VAL A 827 2.03 14.90 -25.36
C VAL A 827 1.65 13.47 -24.92
N PHE A 828 2.42 12.47 -25.30
CA PHE A 828 2.21 11.05 -24.95
C PHE A 828 3.25 10.53 -23.95
N LYS A 829 4.29 11.31 -23.65
CA LYS A 829 5.37 10.89 -22.75
C LYS A 829 4.84 10.75 -21.32
N ARG A 830 5.03 9.57 -20.75
CA ARG A 830 4.72 9.31 -19.34
C ARG A 830 5.74 10.01 -18.44
N GLY A 831 5.25 10.82 -17.51
CA GLY A 831 6.05 11.45 -16.47
C GLY A 831 6.05 10.64 -15.18
N GLY A 832 6.91 11.00 -14.23
CA GLY A 832 6.94 10.37 -12.91
C GLY A 832 5.68 10.60 -12.06
N THR A 833 4.85 11.57 -12.45
CA THR A 833 3.51 11.85 -11.88
C THR A 833 2.52 12.11 -13.01
N ARG A 834 1.21 12.08 -12.73
CA ARG A 834 0.20 12.38 -13.75
C ARG A 834 0.35 13.81 -14.30
N SER A 835 0.65 14.78 -13.44
CA SER A 835 0.89 16.18 -13.86
C SER A 835 2.15 16.37 -14.71
N ALA A 836 3.15 15.52 -14.53
CA ALA A 836 4.37 15.51 -15.34
C ALA A 836 4.22 14.67 -16.62
N SER A 837 3.13 13.90 -16.75
CA SER A 837 2.82 13.14 -17.95
C SER A 837 2.18 14.04 -18.99
N GLY A 838 2.46 13.77 -20.26
CA GLY A 838 1.73 14.36 -21.36
C GLY A 838 0.23 14.11 -21.21
N ARG A 839 -0.60 15.06 -21.65
CA ARG A 839 -2.06 15.02 -21.47
C ARG A 839 -2.71 13.73 -21.95
N LEU A 840 -2.15 13.13 -23.00
CA LEU A 840 -2.65 11.93 -23.65
C LEU A 840 -1.82 10.68 -23.32
N ALA A 841 -0.85 10.77 -22.41
CA ALA A 841 0.06 9.68 -22.09
C ALA A 841 -0.68 8.45 -21.53
N GLU A 842 -1.69 8.66 -20.69
CA GLU A 842 -2.47 7.56 -20.10
C GLU A 842 -3.28 6.81 -21.17
N GLN A 843 -3.95 7.54 -22.07
CA GLN A 843 -4.75 6.95 -23.15
C GLN A 843 -3.85 6.27 -24.18
N ALA A 844 -2.72 6.88 -24.53
CA ALA A 844 -1.73 6.28 -25.41
C ALA A 844 -1.17 4.98 -24.83
N HIS A 845 -0.87 4.96 -23.53
CA HIS A 845 -0.46 3.75 -22.83
C HIS A 845 -1.54 2.67 -22.89
N ARG A 846 -2.80 3.01 -22.58
CA ARG A 846 -3.93 2.06 -22.65
C ARG A 846 -4.11 1.49 -24.07
N ILE A 847 -4.06 2.32 -25.11
CA ILE A 847 -4.17 1.88 -26.50
C ILE A 847 -3.01 0.95 -26.88
N ARG A 848 -1.78 1.28 -26.48
CA ARG A 848 -0.61 0.43 -26.72
C ARG A 848 -0.74 -0.92 -26.01
N GLU A 849 -1.21 -0.93 -24.77
CA GLU A 849 -1.48 -2.15 -24.00
C GLU A 849 -2.55 -3.02 -24.68
N GLU A 850 -3.66 -2.41 -25.08
CA GLU A 850 -4.73 -3.09 -25.83
C GLU A 850 -4.26 -3.62 -27.18
N ALA A 851 -3.43 -2.86 -27.90
CA ALA A 851 -2.86 -3.29 -29.17
C ALA A 851 -1.94 -4.51 -28.99
N ARG A 852 -1.11 -4.52 -27.93
CA ARG A 852 -0.27 -5.68 -27.58
C ARG A 852 -1.10 -6.89 -27.18
N MET A 853 -2.12 -6.71 -26.33
CA MET A 853 -3.05 -7.80 -25.95
C MET A 853 -3.70 -8.40 -27.20
N THR A 854 -4.23 -7.56 -28.09
CA THR A 854 -4.88 -8.01 -29.33
C THR A 854 -3.88 -8.71 -30.26
N ALA A 855 -2.64 -8.22 -30.35
CA ALA A 855 -1.61 -8.83 -31.18
C ALA A 855 -1.14 -10.19 -30.63
N ALA A 856 -1.09 -10.33 -29.29
CA ALA A 856 -0.84 -11.60 -28.63
C ALA A 856 -1.97 -12.61 -28.94
N MET A 857 -3.24 -12.18 -28.86
CA MET A 857 -4.39 -13.02 -29.20
C MET A 857 -4.36 -13.48 -30.67
N ALA A 858 -4.15 -12.55 -31.61
CA ALA A 858 -4.04 -12.86 -33.04
C ALA A 858 -2.88 -13.85 -33.31
N SER A 859 -1.73 -13.64 -32.68
CA SER A 859 -0.57 -14.52 -32.80
C SER A 859 -0.86 -15.91 -32.21
N ASN A 860 -1.56 -16.01 -31.09
CA ASN A 860 -1.95 -17.30 -30.51
C ASN A 860 -2.91 -18.07 -31.43
N ILE A 861 -3.92 -17.41 -31.99
CA ILE A 861 -4.85 -18.04 -32.94
C ILE A 861 -4.07 -18.56 -34.16
N LEU A 862 -3.17 -17.75 -34.74
CA LEU A 862 -2.31 -18.20 -35.83
C LEU A 862 -1.45 -19.40 -35.43
N GLY A 863 -0.82 -19.36 -34.26
CA GLY A 863 -0.03 -20.48 -33.72
C GLY A 863 -0.84 -21.78 -33.68
N ILE A 864 -2.08 -21.72 -33.17
CA ILE A 864 -2.99 -22.87 -33.12
C ILE A 864 -3.39 -23.34 -34.53
N MET A 865 -3.64 -22.42 -35.47
CA MET A 865 -3.98 -22.78 -36.84
C MET A 865 -2.82 -23.51 -37.54
N PHE A 866 -1.58 -23.03 -37.39
CA PHE A 866 -0.39 -23.66 -37.96
C PHE A 866 -0.01 -24.97 -37.27
N GLU A 867 -0.27 -25.10 -35.97
CA GLU A 867 -0.07 -26.36 -35.23
C GLU A 867 -1.02 -27.46 -35.72
N ASN A 868 -2.25 -27.09 -36.08
CA ASN A 868 -3.26 -28.01 -36.60
C ASN A 868 -3.17 -28.23 -38.12
N CYS A 869 -2.15 -27.70 -38.80
CA CYS A 869 -2.01 -27.93 -40.22
C CYS A 869 -1.68 -29.41 -40.49
N PRO A 870 -2.40 -30.10 -41.40
CA PRO A 870 -2.16 -31.50 -41.71
C PRO A 870 -0.76 -31.75 -42.29
N VAL A 871 0.00 -32.65 -41.65
CA VAL A 871 1.40 -32.99 -41.99
C VAL A 871 1.52 -33.77 -43.31
N ASN A 872 0.46 -34.48 -43.71
CA ASN A 872 0.49 -35.44 -44.82
C ASN A 872 -0.46 -35.03 -45.95
N VAL A 873 -0.21 -33.91 -46.62
CA VAL A 873 -1.04 -33.51 -47.76
C VAL A 873 -0.27 -33.60 -49.07
N THR A 874 -0.66 -34.60 -49.86
CA THR A 874 -0.42 -34.73 -51.30
C THR A 874 -0.92 -33.49 -52.04
N LYS A 875 -0.05 -32.74 -52.77
CA LYS A 875 -0.30 -31.65 -53.76
C LYS A 875 -1.40 -30.57 -53.55
N GLU A 876 -2.31 -30.69 -52.60
CA GLU A 876 -3.48 -29.84 -52.37
C GLU A 876 -3.48 -29.27 -50.94
N SER A 877 -2.30 -29.03 -50.35
CA SER A 877 -2.24 -28.30 -49.08
C SER A 877 -2.76 -26.88 -49.29
N PRO A 878 -3.55 -26.34 -48.35
CA PRO A 878 -4.02 -24.97 -48.48
C PRO A 878 -2.82 -24.02 -48.47
N ALA A 879 -2.86 -23.01 -49.35
CA ALA A 879 -1.72 -22.15 -49.67
C ALA A 879 -1.08 -21.47 -48.44
N TRP A 880 -1.85 -21.26 -47.36
CA TRP A 880 -1.36 -20.65 -46.13
C TRP A 880 -0.43 -21.55 -45.30
N CYS A 881 -0.49 -22.88 -45.45
CA CYS A 881 0.34 -23.78 -44.66
C CYS A 881 1.79 -23.89 -45.19
N GLY A 882 2.04 -23.44 -46.43
CA GLY A 882 3.38 -23.44 -47.04
C GLY A 882 4.01 -24.83 -47.14
N SER A 883 5.26 -24.89 -47.59
CA SER A 883 6.09 -26.11 -47.63
C SER A 883 6.88 -26.33 -46.34
N GLN A 884 6.85 -25.38 -45.40
CA GLN A 884 7.53 -25.52 -44.12
C GLN A 884 6.70 -26.40 -43.16
N PRO A 885 7.36 -27.19 -42.29
CA PRO A 885 6.63 -27.96 -41.29
C PRO A 885 5.83 -27.01 -40.40
N GLY A 886 4.51 -27.25 -40.28
CA GLY A 886 3.59 -26.38 -39.54
C GLY A 886 4.04 -26.05 -38.11
N CYS A 887 4.80 -26.95 -37.47
CA CYS A 887 5.42 -26.75 -36.16
C CYS A 887 6.37 -25.53 -36.10
N SER A 888 7.13 -25.23 -37.16
CA SER A 888 8.05 -24.09 -37.18
C SER A 888 7.32 -22.75 -37.23
N SER A 889 6.29 -22.65 -38.07
CA SER A 889 5.42 -21.47 -38.14
C SER A 889 4.65 -21.27 -36.84
N ALA A 890 4.09 -22.35 -36.29
CA ALA A 890 3.39 -22.31 -35.00
C ALA A 890 4.32 -21.78 -33.87
N LYS A 891 5.55 -22.31 -33.80
CA LYS A 891 6.58 -21.84 -32.86
C LYS A 891 6.87 -20.34 -33.01
N ALA A 892 7.01 -19.86 -34.24
CA ALA A 892 7.26 -18.44 -34.51
C ALA A 892 6.11 -17.55 -34.00
N PHE A 893 4.86 -17.96 -34.22
CA PHE A 893 3.69 -17.22 -33.77
C PHE A 893 3.50 -17.26 -32.24
N PHE A 894 3.69 -18.40 -31.56
CA PHE A 894 3.65 -18.45 -30.09
C PHE A 894 4.78 -17.62 -29.46
N THR A 895 5.97 -17.64 -30.05
CA THR A 895 7.09 -16.76 -29.61
C THR A 895 6.72 -15.29 -29.77
N ARG A 896 6.07 -14.93 -30.87
CA ARG A 896 5.57 -13.58 -31.12
C ARG A 896 4.48 -13.18 -30.11
N ALA A 897 3.57 -14.09 -29.76
CA ALA A 897 2.56 -13.86 -28.73
C ALA A 897 3.18 -13.58 -27.35
N LEU A 898 4.23 -14.33 -26.98
CA LEU A 898 4.99 -14.09 -25.75
C LEU A 898 5.66 -12.71 -25.75
N ARG A 899 6.26 -12.29 -26.87
CA ARG A 899 6.88 -10.95 -26.99
C ARG A 899 5.87 -9.82 -26.80
N TYR A 900 4.66 -9.94 -27.34
CA TYR A 900 3.61 -8.95 -27.09
C TYR A 900 3.14 -8.97 -25.63
N SER A 901 3.13 -10.14 -25.00
CA SER A 901 2.69 -10.34 -23.61
C SER A 901 3.75 -9.95 -22.57
N ASP A 902 5.00 -9.77 -22.97
CA ASP A 902 6.11 -9.48 -22.07
C ASP A 902 6.10 -8.01 -21.60
N ALA A 903 5.75 -7.83 -20.32
CA ALA A 903 5.72 -6.55 -19.64
C ALA A 903 7.11 -5.90 -19.52
N SER A 904 8.19 -6.69 -19.51
CA SER A 904 9.57 -6.21 -19.32
C SER A 904 10.06 -5.32 -20.47
N THR A 905 9.45 -5.45 -21.64
CA THR A 905 9.74 -4.60 -22.81
C THR A 905 9.25 -3.16 -22.63
N THR A 906 8.42 -2.89 -21.61
CA THR A 906 8.09 -1.52 -21.21
C THR A 906 8.99 -1.11 -20.07
N SER A 907 9.82 -0.09 -20.29
CA SER A 907 10.71 0.50 -19.29
C SER A 907 10.01 1.09 -18.06
N ASP A 908 8.68 1.05 -18.01
CA ASP A 908 7.89 1.97 -17.19
C ASP A 908 7.48 1.40 -15.82
N GLY A 909 7.83 0.15 -15.48
CA GLY A 909 7.90 -0.38 -14.11
C GLY A 909 6.65 -0.27 -13.20
N LEU A 910 5.47 0.07 -13.73
CA LEU A 910 4.28 0.41 -12.94
C LEU A 910 3.11 -0.55 -13.23
N GLY A 911 2.93 -1.54 -12.35
CA GLY A 911 1.65 -2.04 -11.80
C GLY A 911 0.61 -2.73 -12.70
N GLY A 912 0.78 -2.78 -14.02
CA GLY A 912 -0.19 -3.37 -14.96
C GLY A 912 -0.12 -4.90 -15.14
N GLU A 913 0.79 -5.59 -14.44
CA GLU A 913 1.25 -6.94 -14.80
C GLU A 913 0.14 -8.01 -14.88
N ASN A 914 -0.94 -7.91 -14.12
CA ASN A 914 -1.82 -9.07 -13.93
C ASN A 914 -2.64 -9.51 -15.17
N ARG A 915 -2.98 -8.60 -16.10
CA ARG A 915 -3.85 -8.96 -17.24
C ARG A 915 -3.12 -9.75 -18.32
N MET A 916 -1.85 -9.44 -18.56
CA MET A 916 -1.05 -10.10 -19.59
C MET A 916 -0.51 -11.45 -19.14
N VAL A 917 -0.43 -11.71 -17.83
CA VAL A 917 0.13 -12.96 -17.29
C VAL A 917 -0.67 -14.19 -17.71
N SER A 918 -2.01 -14.10 -17.81
CA SER A 918 -2.82 -15.24 -18.25
C SER A 918 -2.55 -15.60 -19.71
N LEU A 919 -2.54 -14.61 -20.61
CA LEU A 919 -2.20 -14.77 -22.02
C LEU A 919 -0.76 -15.25 -22.20
N TRP A 920 0.16 -14.72 -21.41
CA TRP A 920 1.56 -15.15 -21.41
C TRP A 920 1.66 -16.64 -21.03
N ASN A 921 1.01 -17.06 -19.92
CA ASN A 921 1.02 -18.44 -19.46
C ASN A 921 0.40 -19.39 -20.50
N GLN A 922 -0.70 -18.99 -21.13
CA GLN A 922 -1.34 -19.76 -22.20
C GLN A 922 -0.41 -19.90 -23.41
N SER A 923 0.18 -18.80 -23.88
CA SER A 923 1.13 -18.80 -25.02
C SER A 923 2.36 -19.68 -24.72
N ARG A 924 2.87 -19.61 -23.48
CA ARG A 924 4.00 -20.40 -23.01
C ARG A 924 3.67 -21.88 -23.03
N HIS A 925 2.49 -22.26 -22.54
CA HIS A 925 2.03 -23.64 -22.54
C HIS A 925 1.95 -24.23 -23.96
N HIS A 926 1.40 -23.47 -24.92
CA HIS A 926 1.37 -23.89 -26.32
C HIS A 926 2.77 -23.99 -26.95
N LEU A 927 3.66 -23.04 -26.65
CA LEU A 927 5.05 -23.10 -27.11
C LEU A 927 5.77 -24.35 -26.60
N ASP A 928 5.67 -24.64 -25.30
CA ASP A 928 6.28 -25.83 -24.69
C ASP A 928 5.69 -27.14 -25.25
N ARG A 929 4.44 -27.12 -25.73
CA ARG A 929 3.82 -28.26 -26.44
C ARG A 929 4.41 -28.43 -27.84
N VAL A 930 4.51 -27.36 -28.62
CA VAL A 930 5.09 -27.40 -29.97
C VAL A 930 6.55 -27.82 -29.92
N GLU A 931 7.35 -27.31 -28.97
CA GLU A 931 8.76 -27.67 -28.82
C GLU A 931 8.99 -29.15 -28.50
N ARG A 932 8.10 -29.77 -27.72
CA ARG A 932 8.16 -31.22 -27.44
C ARG A 932 7.82 -32.09 -28.64
N ASN A 933 7.02 -31.57 -29.57
CA ASN A 933 6.57 -32.31 -30.76
C ASN A 933 7.54 -32.18 -31.94
N ILE A 934 8.52 -31.28 -31.88
CA ILE A 934 9.56 -31.18 -32.91
C ILE A 934 10.57 -32.32 -32.65
N PRO A 935 10.70 -33.31 -33.55
CA PRO A 935 11.62 -34.41 -33.35
C PRO A 935 13.06 -33.87 -33.26
N SER A 936 13.76 -34.23 -32.18
CA SER A 936 15.14 -33.81 -31.91
C SER A 936 16.17 -34.34 -32.92
N THR A 937 15.73 -35.08 -33.94
CA THR A 937 16.57 -35.81 -34.89
C THR A 937 17.13 -34.95 -36.03
N ALA A 938 16.83 -33.65 -36.06
CA ALA A 938 17.39 -32.72 -37.05
C ALA A 938 18.58 -31.89 -36.52
N SER A 939 19.24 -32.33 -35.44
CA SER A 939 20.59 -31.87 -35.11
C SER A 939 21.59 -32.61 -36.01
N ASP A 940 21.59 -32.32 -37.30
CA ASP A 940 22.57 -32.82 -38.24
C ASP A 940 23.95 -32.23 -37.92
N PRO A 941 25.01 -33.05 -37.75
CA PRO A 941 26.38 -32.58 -37.65
C PRO A 941 26.91 -32.26 -39.05
N ILE A 942 26.42 -31.19 -39.68
CA ILE A 942 27.03 -30.65 -40.91
C ILE A 942 27.90 -29.45 -40.54
N SER A 943 29.07 -29.76 -39.98
CA SER A 943 30.20 -28.84 -39.92
C SER A 943 31.50 -29.63 -39.96
N SER A 944 31.79 -30.19 -41.12
CA SER A 944 33.16 -30.27 -41.66
C SER A 944 33.13 -30.97 -43.03
N LYS A 945 33.10 -30.21 -44.12
CA LYS A 945 33.93 -30.44 -45.33
C LYS A 945 33.59 -29.48 -46.47
N SER A 946 34.68 -29.07 -47.15
CA SER A 946 34.82 -28.51 -48.50
C SER A 946 34.29 -27.11 -48.83
N SER A 947 35.21 -26.15 -48.70
CA SER A 947 35.72 -25.25 -49.74
C SER A 947 35.11 -25.26 -51.16
N SER A 948 34.98 -24.04 -51.69
CA SER A 948 35.47 -23.55 -53.00
C SER A 948 34.44 -23.08 -54.04
N SER A 949 34.66 -21.82 -54.43
CA SER A 949 34.46 -21.21 -55.76
C SER A 949 33.17 -20.43 -56.08
N LEU A 950 33.42 -19.18 -56.50
CA LEU A 950 32.76 -18.37 -57.53
C LEU A 950 31.55 -17.48 -57.16
N SER A 951 31.90 -16.22 -56.89
CA SER A 951 31.23 -14.95 -57.23
C SER A 951 31.17 -14.73 -58.78
N PRO A 952 30.36 -13.80 -59.35
CA PRO A 952 29.98 -12.47 -58.86
C PRO A 952 28.52 -12.30 -58.40
#